data_AF-A0A3P9J8V2-F1
#
_entry.id   AF-A0A3P9J8V2-F1
#
_cell.length_a   1.000
_cell.length_b   1.000
_cell.length_c   1.000
_cell.angle_alpha   90.00
_cell.angle_beta   90.00
_cell.angle_gamma   90.00
#
_symmetry.space_group_name_H-M   'P 1'
#
loop_
_entity.id
_entity.type
_entity.pdbx_description
1 polymer ?
#
loop_
_entity_poly.entity_id
_entity_poly.type
_entity_poly.pdbx_seq_one_letter_code
_entity_poly.pdbx_strand_id
1 'polypeptide(L)'
;MTQAEKELECGGKEKEKERDKEKEQQRGVKRPITPAVIPEATHEQIQTNFVIVINPGSRSVRIGRATDTLPVTVPHVIARRHKQSGQPRHEDPWLIRDGLNKPESNEQRQNGLKMVDQAIWSKKMSNGVRRTPVSAEQARAYNCQIRPAVLDSSSRVKWTNTGHHPPYLVGEEALYVNPSDCYNIHWPIVRGQFNIHSGPGGSMTAVLADLEAIWSHVLQKHLEIPLKDLKYYRCILLVPNIYNRQHVKEVVNMLLLNMGFSAIIVHQESVCATFGSGLSSACVVDVGDQKTSVCCVEDGVSHRNSRLCLAYGGSDVTRTFFWLLQRAGFPYRDCQLSKRLDCQLLQHLKEIFCHLNQDISGLQDHEFQTRFPEAPALLYQIRLGDEKLQAPMGLFYPTTFGIVGQKMTLLQHRYQGDPEDPHDEHYLLSTQSKQDQSSKSAADRRAGARPVGLEGEMSSQCGFGETSELPRSCGGGVGSGGVMQAEMELGPTQGESLMGAGEAEEPLSGHLSRKTAIMSQFESKALGLDKAILHSIDCCASDETKRKMYSSILIVGGGLMFQGAQEFLLHRIINKMPPSFRRLVDNVEVITRPKDMDPRLIMWKGGAVLACLDTTQEMWIHQTEWQRFGVRMLRERAAFVW
;
A
#
# COMPACT_ATOMS: atom_id res chain seq x y z
N MET A 1 6.27 -60.24 -77.72
CA MET A 1 7.34 -59.28 -77.36
C MET A 1 6.81 -58.36 -76.28
N THR A 2 7.55 -57.95 -75.26
CA THR A 2 8.56 -58.66 -74.43
C THR A 2 8.69 -57.87 -73.12
N GLN A 3 9.30 -58.42 -72.07
CA GLN A 3 9.11 -57.94 -70.69
C GLN A 3 9.90 -56.65 -70.31
N ALA A 4 10.23 -55.80 -71.30
CA ALA A 4 11.03 -54.58 -71.12
C ALA A 4 10.26 -53.26 -71.41
N GLU A 5 9.09 -53.32 -72.06
CA GLU A 5 8.38 -52.12 -72.55
C GLU A 5 7.16 -51.73 -71.68
N LYS A 6 6.87 -52.46 -70.61
CA LYS A 6 5.75 -52.16 -69.68
C LYS A 6 6.12 -51.35 -68.43
N GLU A 7 7.40 -51.15 -68.14
CA GLU A 7 7.84 -50.45 -66.93
C GLU A 7 7.91 -48.92 -67.08
N LEU A 8 7.90 -48.41 -68.32
CA LEU A 8 8.06 -46.97 -68.60
C LEU A 8 6.78 -46.12 -68.48
N GLU A 9 5.58 -46.70 -68.65
CA GLU A 9 4.32 -45.93 -68.48
C GLU A 9 3.77 -45.92 -67.05
N CYS A 10 4.02 -46.95 -66.23
CA CYS A 10 3.60 -46.95 -64.83
C CYS A 10 4.37 -45.92 -63.98
N GLY A 11 5.68 -45.79 -64.20
CA GLY A 11 6.53 -44.85 -63.46
C GLY A 11 6.19 -43.37 -63.63
N GLY A 12 5.35 -43.00 -64.62
CA GLY A 12 4.81 -41.66 -64.76
C GLY A 12 3.69 -41.33 -63.77
N LYS A 13 2.76 -42.27 -63.56
CA LYS A 13 1.51 -42.01 -62.80
C LYS A 13 1.66 -42.11 -61.28
N GLU A 14 2.69 -42.80 -60.79
CA GLU A 14 3.04 -42.77 -59.37
C GLU A 14 3.72 -41.44 -59.00
N LYS A 15 4.65 -40.94 -59.83
CA LYS A 15 5.32 -39.64 -59.62
C LYS A 15 4.37 -38.44 -59.67
N GLU A 16 3.24 -38.55 -60.36
CA GLU A 16 2.21 -37.52 -60.36
C GLU A 16 1.35 -37.57 -59.07
N LYS A 17 1.03 -38.77 -58.58
CA LYS A 17 0.32 -38.96 -57.29
C LYS A 17 1.17 -38.64 -56.06
N GLU A 18 2.49 -38.81 -56.10
CA GLU A 18 3.37 -38.29 -55.04
C GLU A 18 3.39 -36.77 -55.03
N ARG A 19 3.52 -36.13 -56.21
CA ARG A 19 3.58 -34.66 -56.31
C ARG A 19 2.34 -33.94 -55.80
N ASP A 20 1.15 -34.51 -55.97
CA ASP A 20 -0.06 -33.89 -55.42
C ASP A 20 -0.30 -34.26 -53.93
N LYS A 21 0.18 -35.42 -53.46
CA LYS A 21 0.24 -35.70 -52.01
C LYS A 21 1.20 -34.74 -51.27
N GLU A 22 2.35 -34.41 -51.85
CA GLU A 22 3.25 -33.39 -51.29
C GLU A 22 2.56 -32.01 -51.23
N LYS A 23 1.80 -31.63 -52.26
CA LYS A 23 1.09 -30.33 -52.29
C LYS A 23 -0.06 -30.24 -51.28
N GLU A 24 -0.79 -31.32 -51.01
CA GLU A 24 -1.83 -31.30 -49.97
C GLU A 24 -1.24 -31.39 -48.56
N GLN A 25 -0.23 -32.23 -48.31
CA GLN A 25 0.39 -32.30 -46.98
C GLN A 25 1.18 -31.04 -46.61
N GLN A 26 1.72 -30.30 -47.59
CA GLN A 26 2.36 -28.99 -47.34
C GLN A 26 1.37 -27.83 -47.08
N ARG A 27 0.06 -28.04 -47.20
CA ARG A 27 -0.97 -27.07 -46.76
C ARG A 27 -1.43 -27.26 -45.30
N GLY A 28 -0.94 -28.31 -44.60
CA GLY A 28 -1.46 -28.75 -43.30
C GLY A 28 -0.66 -28.39 -42.04
N VAL A 29 0.57 -27.86 -42.15
CA VAL A 29 1.43 -27.58 -40.97
C VAL A 29 1.98 -26.16 -41.00
N LYS A 30 1.58 -25.34 -40.02
CA LYS A 30 2.21 -24.03 -39.78
C LYS A 30 3.64 -24.27 -39.28
N ARG A 31 4.63 -23.80 -40.04
CA ARG A 31 6.01 -23.65 -39.54
C ARG A 31 5.98 -22.83 -38.24
N PRO A 32 6.85 -23.08 -37.25
CA PRO A 32 7.00 -22.17 -36.13
C PRO A 32 7.30 -20.78 -36.70
N ILE A 33 6.55 -19.77 -36.24
CA ILE A 33 6.87 -18.39 -36.55
C ILE A 33 8.16 -18.09 -35.80
N THR A 34 9.29 -18.13 -36.49
CA THR A 34 10.50 -17.45 -36.03
C THR A 34 10.06 -16.01 -35.75
N PRO A 35 10.17 -15.50 -34.50
CA PRO A 35 9.84 -14.10 -34.27
C PRO A 35 10.68 -13.28 -35.24
N ALA A 36 10.04 -12.32 -35.92
CA ALA A 36 10.77 -11.43 -36.82
C ALA A 36 11.93 -10.82 -36.02
N VAL A 37 13.14 -10.88 -36.58
CA VAL A 37 14.30 -10.24 -35.96
C VAL A 37 13.97 -8.75 -35.90
N ILE A 38 13.65 -8.29 -34.69
CA ILE A 38 13.26 -6.90 -34.44
C ILE A 38 14.49 -6.06 -34.79
N PRO A 39 14.36 -5.02 -35.66
CA PRO A 39 15.48 -4.14 -35.96
C PRO A 39 16.08 -3.58 -34.67
N GLU A 40 17.42 -3.51 -34.60
CA GLU A 40 18.12 -3.14 -33.38
C GLU A 40 17.69 -1.77 -32.86
N ALA A 41 17.25 -1.75 -31.60
CA ALA A 41 17.02 -0.59 -30.73
C ALA A 41 16.52 0.70 -31.41
N THR A 42 15.20 0.92 -31.39
CA THR A 42 14.67 2.29 -31.57
C THR A 42 15.21 3.20 -30.46
N HIS A 43 15.35 4.49 -30.77
CA HIS A 43 16.03 5.48 -29.90
C HIS A 43 15.43 5.56 -28.47
N GLU A 44 14.15 5.22 -28.32
CA GLU A 44 13.42 5.12 -27.05
C GLU A 44 13.88 3.93 -26.19
N GLN A 45 14.12 2.76 -26.78
CA GLN A 45 14.60 1.56 -26.07
C GLN A 45 16.00 1.78 -25.47
N ILE A 46 16.81 2.61 -26.13
CA ILE A 46 18.12 3.03 -25.61
C ILE A 46 17.93 3.90 -24.36
N GLN A 47 16.98 4.84 -24.36
CA GLN A 47 16.74 5.75 -23.24
C GLN A 47 16.19 5.09 -21.98
N THR A 48 15.34 4.06 -22.12
CA THR A 48 14.70 3.36 -21.00
C THR A 48 15.66 2.38 -20.31
N ASN A 49 16.68 1.89 -21.01
CA ASN A 49 17.76 1.09 -20.42
C ASN A 49 18.58 1.86 -19.36
N PHE A 50 18.58 3.20 -19.42
CA PHE A 50 19.17 4.10 -18.42
C PHE A 50 18.16 4.60 -17.37
N VAL A 51 16.97 3.99 -17.27
CA VAL A 51 15.99 4.28 -16.21
C VAL A 51 15.95 3.10 -15.24
N ILE A 52 16.28 3.34 -13.97
CA ILE A 52 16.13 2.36 -12.88
C ILE A 52 14.79 2.59 -12.19
N VAL A 53 14.01 1.52 -12.01
CA VAL A 53 12.74 1.56 -11.29
C VAL A 53 12.95 0.92 -9.91
N ILE A 54 12.70 1.69 -8.84
CA ILE A 54 12.83 1.25 -7.44
C ILE A 54 11.42 1.17 -6.83
N ASN A 55 11.04 -0.03 -6.38
CA ASN A 55 9.82 -0.28 -5.61
C ASN A 55 10.19 -0.84 -4.22
N PRO A 56 10.28 0.03 -3.19
CA PRO A 56 10.51 -0.39 -1.81
C PRO A 56 9.28 -1.11 -1.21
N GLY A 57 9.54 -2.02 -0.28
CA GLY A 57 8.50 -2.69 0.50
C GLY A 57 9.07 -3.19 1.83
N SER A 58 8.22 -3.55 2.80
CA SER A 58 8.71 -3.90 4.14
C SER A 58 9.48 -5.22 4.23
N ARG A 59 9.16 -6.21 3.39
CA ARG A 59 9.83 -7.53 3.41
C ARG A 59 10.86 -7.70 2.29
N SER A 60 10.66 -7.02 1.17
CA SER A 60 11.52 -7.08 -0.02
C SER A 60 11.47 -5.75 -0.77
N VAL A 61 12.60 -5.37 -1.36
CA VAL A 61 12.72 -4.29 -2.35
C VAL A 61 12.79 -4.90 -3.75
N ARG A 62 12.28 -4.19 -4.76
CA ARG A 62 12.36 -4.58 -6.17
C ARG A 62 13.06 -3.49 -6.96
N ILE A 63 14.15 -3.83 -7.62
CA ILE A 63 14.96 -2.90 -8.42
C ILE A 63 15.28 -3.57 -9.76
N GLY A 64 15.27 -2.78 -10.83
CA GLY A 64 15.62 -3.20 -12.19
C GLY A 64 15.67 -2.01 -13.11
N ARG A 65 16.19 -2.19 -14.32
CA ARG A 65 16.02 -1.26 -15.44
C ARG A 65 14.57 -1.29 -15.92
N ALA A 66 14.07 -0.21 -16.52
CA ALA A 66 12.74 -0.21 -17.14
C ALA A 66 12.65 -1.18 -18.34
N THR A 67 13.79 -1.61 -18.89
CA THR A 67 13.92 -2.65 -19.91
C THR A 67 13.91 -4.09 -19.37
N ASP A 68 14.08 -4.31 -18.05
CA ASP A 68 14.15 -5.66 -17.48
C ASP A 68 12.77 -6.33 -17.42
N THR A 69 12.64 -7.56 -17.96
CA THR A 69 11.38 -8.31 -17.98
C THR A 69 10.81 -8.61 -16.58
N LEU A 70 11.70 -8.72 -15.58
CA LEU A 70 11.43 -8.99 -14.17
C LEU A 70 12.44 -8.22 -13.31
N PRO A 71 12.05 -7.62 -12.17
CA PRO A 71 13.00 -6.96 -11.27
C PRO A 71 13.78 -7.95 -10.42
N VAL A 72 15.00 -7.57 -10.06
CA VAL A 72 15.72 -8.16 -8.93
C VAL A 72 14.91 -7.90 -7.66
N THR A 73 14.51 -8.98 -6.98
CA THR A 73 13.75 -8.92 -5.72
C THR A 73 14.64 -9.42 -4.58
N VAL A 74 14.96 -8.55 -3.62
CA VAL A 74 15.91 -8.83 -2.52
C VAL A 74 15.24 -8.52 -1.18
N PRO A 75 15.47 -9.31 -0.10
CA PRO A 75 14.99 -8.99 1.24
C PRO A 75 15.38 -7.58 1.68
N HIS A 76 14.43 -6.81 2.20
CA HIS A 76 14.69 -5.40 2.55
C HIS A 76 15.26 -5.24 3.95
N VAL A 77 16.41 -5.89 4.16
CA VAL A 77 17.05 -6.10 5.46
C VAL A 77 18.57 -5.98 5.32
N ILE A 78 19.20 -5.44 6.36
CA ILE A 78 20.64 -5.27 6.46
C ILE A 78 21.11 -5.76 7.82
N ALA A 79 22.26 -6.44 7.84
CA ALA A 79 22.98 -6.75 9.06
C ALA A 79 24.18 -5.80 9.16
N ARG A 80 24.32 -5.03 10.25
CA ARG A 80 25.47 -4.14 10.48
C ARG A 80 26.35 -4.63 11.62
N ARG A 81 27.66 -4.68 11.40
CA ARG A 81 28.62 -5.17 12.39
C ARG A 81 28.74 -4.22 13.58
N HIS A 82 28.94 -4.79 14.77
CA HIS A 82 29.29 -4.05 15.98
C HIS A 82 30.62 -3.31 15.82
N LYS A 83 30.69 -2.10 16.39
CA LYS A 83 31.89 -1.25 16.37
C LYS A 83 32.84 -1.54 17.54
N GLN A 84 32.32 -2.13 18.62
CA GLN A 84 33.06 -2.46 19.84
C GLN A 84 32.65 -3.88 20.30
N SER A 85 33.54 -4.56 21.02
CA SER A 85 33.20 -5.85 21.64
C SER A 85 32.16 -5.65 22.77
N GLY A 86 31.32 -6.66 23.01
CA GLY A 86 30.32 -6.63 24.08
C GLY A 86 29.12 -5.70 23.85
N GLN A 87 28.94 -5.14 22.65
CA GLN A 87 27.75 -4.36 22.33
C GLN A 87 26.49 -5.26 22.34
N PRO A 88 25.37 -4.83 22.94
CA PRO A 88 24.14 -5.61 22.95
C PRO A 88 23.59 -5.76 21.52
N ARG A 89 23.22 -6.98 21.15
CA ARG A 89 22.64 -7.28 19.83
C ARG A 89 21.22 -6.71 19.73
N HIS A 90 20.99 -5.89 18.72
CA HIS A 90 19.67 -5.40 18.30
C HIS A 90 19.20 -6.18 17.07
N GLU A 91 17.94 -6.62 17.04
CA GLU A 91 17.36 -7.36 15.92
C GLU A 91 15.90 -6.91 15.74
N ASP A 92 15.64 -6.18 14.65
CA ASP A 92 14.32 -5.62 14.37
C ASP A 92 13.24 -6.71 14.21
N PRO A 93 12.06 -6.57 14.88
CA PRO A 93 11.04 -7.61 14.89
C PRO A 93 10.25 -7.67 13.57
N TRP A 94 10.12 -8.88 13.02
CA TRP A 94 9.39 -9.11 11.76
C TRP A 94 7.94 -9.60 11.97
N LEU A 95 7.74 -10.77 12.58
CA LEU A 95 6.39 -11.30 12.85
C LEU A 95 5.81 -10.82 14.19
N ILE A 96 6.66 -10.38 15.10
CA ILE A 96 6.28 -9.76 16.39
C ILE A 96 6.04 -8.26 16.16
N ARG A 97 5.09 -7.69 16.90
CA ARG A 97 4.75 -6.25 16.88
C ARG A 97 4.08 -5.85 18.19
N ASP A 98 3.92 -4.55 18.39
CA ASP A 98 3.19 -4.01 19.54
C ASP A 98 1.70 -4.39 19.53
N GLY A 99 1.11 -4.39 20.72
CA GLY A 99 -0.32 -4.65 20.93
C GLY A 99 -0.75 -6.12 20.93
N LEU A 100 0.16 -7.09 20.76
CA LEU A 100 -0.17 -8.52 20.69
C LEU A 100 -0.43 -9.23 22.03
N ASN A 101 0.14 -8.66 23.10
CA ASN A 101 0.19 -9.24 24.45
C ASN A 101 -0.38 -8.26 25.50
N LYS A 102 -1.38 -7.44 25.12
CA LYS A 102 -2.19 -6.69 26.09
C LYS A 102 -3.20 -7.64 26.75
N PRO A 103 -3.77 -7.33 27.92
CA PRO A 103 -4.73 -8.22 28.61
C PRO A 103 -5.89 -8.67 27.70
N GLU A 104 -6.39 -7.76 26.88
CA GLU A 104 -7.53 -7.95 25.97
C GLU A 104 -7.14 -8.68 24.67
N SER A 105 -5.84 -8.74 24.31
CA SER A 105 -5.37 -9.27 23.03
C SER A 105 -5.74 -10.74 22.81
N ASN A 106 -5.78 -11.54 23.88
CA ASN A 106 -6.17 -12.95 23.79
C ASN A 106 -7.68 -13.09 23.60
N GLU A 107 -8.49 -12.31 24.31
CA GLU A 107 -9.96 -12.34 24.14
C GLU A 107 -10.37 -11.83 22.75
N GLN A 108 -9.79 -10.70 22.32
CA GLN A 108 -10.02 -10.14 20.98
C GLN A 108 -9.74 -11.17 19.87
N ARG A 109 -8.63 -11.92 20.02
CA ARG A 109 -8.22 -13.01 19.12
C ARG A 109 -9.21 -14.16 19.09
N GLN A 110 -9.67 -14.65 20.25
CA GLN A 110 -10.67 -15.72 20.33
C GLN A 110 -12.03 -15.27 19.76
N ASN A 111 -12.46 -14.05 20.07
CA ASN A 111 -13.71 -13.49 19.55
C ASN A 111 -13.64 -13.21 18.03
N GLY A 112 -12.47 -12.83 17.52
CA GLY A 112 -12.20 -12.79 16.07
C GLY A 112 -12.33 -14.16 15.40
N LEU A 113 -11.72 -15.20 15.98
CA LEU A 113 -11.82 -16.57 15.46
C LEU A 113 -13.28 -17.06 15.42
N LYS A 114 -14.09 -16.80 16.45
CA LYS A 114 -15.53 -17.11 16.43
C LYS A 114 -16.27 -16.47 15.25
N MET A 115 -15.92 -15.23 14.88
CA MET A 115 -16.50 -14.56 13.71
C MET A 115 -16.03 -15.16 12.39
N VAL A 116 -14.78 -15.66 12.33
CA VAL A 116 -14.25 -16.42 11.19
C VAL A 116 -15.01 -17.75 11.04
N ASP A 117 -15.16 -18.52 12.12
CA ASP A 117 -15.84 -19.81 12.12
C ASP A 117 -17.33 -19.66 11.73
N GLN A 118 -18.02 -18.66 12.28
CA GLN A 118 -19.38 -18.31 11.88
C GLN A 118 -19.47 -17.97 10.39
N ALA A 119 -18.48 -17.23 9.86
CA ALA A 119 -18.44 -16.86 8.46
C ALA A 119 -18.16 -18.05 7.53
N ILE A 120 -17.29 -18.99 7.93
CA ILE A 120 -17.06 -20.27 7.24
C ILE A 120 -18.38 -21.07 7.21
N TRP A 121 -18.96 -21.36 8.37
CA TRP A 121 -20.21 -22.15 8.51
C TRP A 121 -21.41 -21.53 7.77
N SER A 122 -21.46 -20.20 7.66
CA SER A 122 -22.52 -19.50 6.93
C SER A 122 -22.45 -19.68 5.41
N LYS A 123 -21.24 -19.88 4.85
CA LYS A 123 -21.06 -20.10 3.42
C LYS A 123 -21.18 -21.61 3.13
N LYS A 124 -22.07 -21.96 2.19
CA LYS A 124 -22.17 -23.32 1.67
C LYS A 124 -20.97 -23.65 0.78
N MET A 125 -20.61 -24.94 0.75
CA MET A 125 -19.74 -25.52 -0.27
C MET A 125 -20.46 -25.54 -1.63
N SER A 126 -19.72 -25.74 -2.72
CA SER A 126 -20.24 -25.73 -4.09
C SER A 126 -21.32 -26.81 -4.36
N ASN A 127 -21.35 -27.87 -3.55
CA ASN A 127 -22.39 -28.90 -3.56
C ASN A 127 -23.68 -28.50 -2.79
N GLY A 128 -23.77 -27.27 -2.28
CA GLY A 128 -24.93 -26.76 -1.54
C GLY A 128 -25.04 -27.21 -0.07
N VAL A 129 -24.10 -28.02 0.42
CA VAL A 129 -24.03 -28.50 1.82
C VAL A 129 -23.21 -27.50 2.66
N ARG A 130 -23.44 -27.46 3.98
CA ARG A 130 -22.55 -26.72 4.90
C ARG A 130 -21.25 -27.50 5.12
N ARG A 131 -20.14 -26.79 5.24
CA ARG A 131 -18.85 -27.36 5.64
C ARG A 131 -18.94 -27.93 7.06
N THR A 132 -18.63 -29.21 7.24
CA THR A 132 -18.45 -29.81 8.58
C THR A 132 -17.15 -29.29 9.19
N PRO A 133 -17.18 -28.63 10.36
CA PRO A 133 -15.97 -28.12 11.00
C PRO A 133 -15.12 -29.25 11.59
N VAL A 134 -13.82 -29.03 11.63
CA VAL A 134 -12.81 -29.98 12.13
C VAL A 134 -12.30 -29.52 13.49
N SER A 135 -12.21 -30.43 14.47
CA SER A 135 -11.60 -30.09 15.76
C SER A 135 -10.08 -30.14 15.67
N ALA A 136 -9.43 -29.02 16.03
CA ALA A 136 -7.98 -28.93 16.20
C ALA A 136 -7.44 -29.95 17.23
N GLU A 137 -8.28 -30.45 18.14
CA GLU A 137 -7.90 -31.50 19.11
C GLU A 137 -7.70 -32.87 18.44
N GLN A 138 -8.47 -33.17 17.38
CA GLN A 138 -8.30 -34.39 16.58
C GLN A 138 -6.99 -34.34 15.79
N ALA A 139 -6.64 -33.17 15.24
CA ALA A 139 -5.34 -32.93 14.63
C ALA A 139 -4.21 -33.07 15.67
N ARG A 140 -4.36 -32.42 16.84
CA ARG A 140 -3.39 -32.43 17.95
C ARG A 140 -3.10 -33.83 18.48
N ALA A 141 -4.12 -34.68 18.62
CA ALA A 141 -3.96 -36.06 19.10
C ALA A 141 -3.01 -36.88 18.21
N TYR A 142 -2.98 -36.61 16.91
CA TYR A 142 -2.02 -37.17 15.96
C TYR A 142 -0.68 -36.40 15.95
N ASN A 143 -0.73 -35.08 15.73
CA ASN A 143 0.45 -34.23 15.55
C ASN A 143 1.43 -34.27 16.74
N CYS A 144 0.95 -34.36 17.98
CA CYS A 144 1.80 -34.44 19.16
C CYS A 144 2.58 -35.78 19.29
N GLN A 145 2.16 -36.83 18.57
CA GLN A 145 2.86 -38.12 18.53
C GLN A 145 4.00 -38.13 17.50
N ILE A 146 3.93 -37.30 16.46
CA ILE A 146 4.92 -37.23 15.38
C ILE A 146 6.33 -36.97 15.91
N ARG A 147 7.31 -37.60 15.27
CA ARG A 147 8.74 -37.25 15.35
C ARG A 147 9.22 -37.00 13.92
N PRO A 148 10.15 -36.06 13.69
CA PRO A 148 10.70 -35.82 12.37
C PRO A 148 11.52 -37.03 11.90
N ALA A 149 11.44 -37.34 10.61
CA ALA A 149 12.39 -38.21 9.94
C ALA A 149 13.63 -37.39 9.52
N VAL A 150 14.83 -37.96 9.66
CA VAL A 150 16.06 -37.35 9.13
C VAL A 150 16.19 -37.72 7.66
N LEU A 151 16.16 -36.72 6.77
CA LEU A 151 16.35 -36.90 5.33
C LEU A 151 17.83 -36.90 4.92
N ASP A 152 18.62 -36.07 5.59
CA ASP A 152 20.05 -35.88 5.33
C ASP A 152 20.73 -35.44 6.63
N SER A 153 21.95 -35.90 6.89
CA SER A 153 22.68 -35.59 8.13
C SER A 153 23.08 -34.11 8.21
N SER A 154 23.11 -33.42 7.08
CA SER A 154 23.21 -31.97 6.99
C SER A 154 22.08 -31.39 6.15
N SER A 155 21.52 -30.26 6.58
CA SER A 155 20.59 -29.46 5.78
C SER A 155 21.17 -28.96 4.46
N ARG A 156 22.52 -28.93 4.37
CA ARG A 156 23.37 -28.29 3.35
C ARG A 156 23.30 -26.75 3.33
N VAL A 157 22.44 -26.16 4.16
CA VAL A 157 22.36 -24.71 4.40
C VAL A 157 23.48 -24.32 5.38
N LYS A 158 24.03 -23.12 5.24
CA LYS A 158 25.12 -22.60 6.06
C LYS A 158 24.82 -21.18 6.51
N TRP A 159 25.40 -20.76 7.63
CA TRP A 159 25.44 -19.34 7.97
C TRP A 159 26.30 -18.58 6.96
N THR A 160 26.01 -17.29 6.80
CA THR A 160 26.82 -16.38 5.99
C THR A 160 28.21 -16.22 6.61
N ASN A 161 29.26 -16.30 5.79
CA ASN A 161 30.64 -16.24 6.26
C ASN A 161 31.04 -14.82 6.71
N THR A 162 30.99 -14.56 8.01
CA THR A 162 31.39 -13.30 8.67
C THR A 162 32.88 -13.25 9.05
N GLY A 163 33.67 -14.28 8.71
CA GLY A 163 35.08 -14.40 9.09
C GLY A 163 36.00 -13.32 8.50
N HIS A 164 35.63 -12.72 7.37
CA HIS A 164 36.32 -11.57 6.78
C HIS A 164 35.83 -10.21 7.34
N HIS A 165 34.99 -10.25 8.38
CA HIS A 165 34.46 -9.10 9.14
C HIS A 165 33.82 -7.99 8.30
N PRO A 166 32.89 -8.31 7.37
CA PRO A 166 32.24 -7.30 6.54
C PRO A 166 31.51 -6.26 7.42
N PRO A 167 31.60 -4.95 7.09
CA PRO A 167 30.99 -3.89 7.89
C PRO A 167 29.45 -3.98 7.89
N TYR A 168 28.88 -4.50 6.80
CA TYR A 168 27.48 -4.85 6.70
C TYR A 168 27.27 -6.00 5.68
N LEU A 169 26.13 -6.67 5.77
CA LEU A 169 25.63 -7.68 4.84
C LEU A 169 24.18 -7.33 4.46
N VAL A 170 23.73 -7.70 3.26
CA VAL A 170 22.44 -7.26 2.69
C VAL A 170 21.59 -8.44 2.26
N GLY A 171 20.27 -8.31 2.37
CA GLY A 171 19.34 -9.24 1.72
C GLY A 171 19.36 -10.63 2.35
N GLU A 172 19.48 -11.66 1.52
CA GLU A 172 19.53 -13.05 2.01
C GLU A 172 20.78 -13.29 2.87
N GLU A 173 21.91 -12.64 2.57
CA GLU A 173 23.13 -12.70 3.40
C GLU A 173 22.94 -12.07 4.79
N ALA A 174 22.03 -11.11 4.94
CA ALA A 174 21.65 -10.57 6.26
C ALA A 174 20.69 -11.52 7.03
N LEU A 175 19.84 -12.27 6.32
CA LEU A 175 18.95 -13.26 6.94
C LEU A 175 19.72 -14.47 7.49
N TYR A 176 20.79 -14.89 6.82
CA TYR A 176 21.65 -16.01 7.24
C TYR A 176 22.87 -15.62 8.09
N VAL A 177 22.94 -14.42 8.67
CA VAL A 177 23.92 -14.11 9.74
C VAL A 177 23.60 -14.90 11.02
N ASN A 178 24.60 -15.61 11.56
CA ASN A 178 24.47 -16.40 12.79
C ASN A 178 24.00 -15.52 13.97
N PRO A 179 23.02 -15.97 14.79
CA PRO A 179 22.61 -15.27 16.01
C PRO A 179 23.75 -14.96 17.00
N SER A 180 24.82 -15.77 17.01
CA SER A 180 26.01 -15.57 17.84
C SER A 180 26.98 -14.51 17.31
N ASP A 181 26.86 -14.09 16.05
CA ASP A 181 27.78 -13.13 15.46
C ASP A 181 27.48 -11.69 15.93
N CYS A 182 28.53 -10.86 15.93
CA CYS A 182 28.50 -9.45 16.35
C CYS A 182 27.86 -8.50 15.31
N TYR A 183 26.61 -8.77 14.93
CA TYR A 183 25.81 -7.95 14.01
C TYR A 183 24.45 -7.62 14.59
N ASN A 184 24.02 -6.36 14.40
CA ASN A 184 22.63 -5.96 14.55
C ASN A 184 21.89 -6.17 13.22
N ILE A 185 20.60 -6.49 13.28
CA ILE A 185 19.75 -6.65 12.09
C ILE A 185 18.71 -5.53 12.07
N HIS A 186 18.60 -4.81 10.96
CA HIS A 186 17.61 -3.75 10.78
C HIS A 186 16.71 -4.00 9.55
N TRP A 187 15.44 -3.65 9.67
CA TRP A 187 14.43 -3.63 8.60
C TRP A 187 14.03 -2.18 8.31
N PRO A 188 14.66 -1.47 7.34
CA PRO A 188 14.50 -0.02 7.21
C PRO A 188 13.07 0.47 6.90
N ILE A 189 12.20 -0.40 6.39
CA ILE A 189 10.78 -0.09 6.16
C ILE A 189 9.89 -1.09 6.92
N VAL A 190 9.10 -0.61 7.87
CA VAL A 190 8.11 -1.40 8.62
C VAL A 190 6.70 -0.84 8.37
N ARG A 191 5.74 -1.72 8.07
CA ARG A 191 4.34 -1.38 7.74
C ARG A 191 4.20 -0.31 6.65
N GLY A 192 5.11 -0.29 5.68
CA GLY A 192 5.13 0.68 4.56
C GLY A 192 5.65 2.09 4.90
N GLN A 193 6.23 2.29 6.08
CA GLN A 193 6.89 3.54 6.49
C GLN A 193 8.32 3.26 6.98
N PHE A 194 9.14 4.29 7.13
CA PHE A 194 10.47 4.15 7.74
C PHE A 194 10.38 3.57 9.16
N ASN A 195 11.27 2.64 9.51
CA ASN A 195 11.33 2.02 10.83
C ASN A 195 12.04 2.93 11.85
N ILE A 196 11.37 4.01 12.26
CA ILE A 196 11.93 4.99 13.21
C ILE A 196 11.64 4.56 14.65
N HIS A 197 12.69 4.42 15.47
CA HIS A 197 12.62 4.01 16.87
C HIS A 197 13.85 4.47 17.69
N SER A 198 13.78 4.33 19.02
CA SER A 198 14.86 4.70 19.94
C SER A 198 16.06 3.74 19.97
N GLY A 199 15.90 2.49 19.53
CA GLY A 199 16.99 1.51 19.44
C GLY A 199 17.99 1.78 18.30
N PRO A 200 19.16 1.11 18.29
CA PRO A 200 20.16 1.23 17.23
C PRO A 200 19.57 1.05 15.82
N GLY A 201 19.96 1.90 14.88
CA GLY A 201 19.43 1.89 13.51
C GLY A 201 18.16 2.73 13.31
N GLY A 202 17.41 3.04 14.36
CA GLY A 202 16.08 3.68 14.27
C GLY A 202 16.04 5.20 14.09
N SER A 203 17.17 5.89 13.91
CA SER A 203 17.16 7.33 13.56
C SER A 203 16.91 7.51 12.06
N MET A 204 16.26 8.61 11.66
CA MET A 204 16.03 8.97 10.25
C MET A 204 17.28 8.78 9.38
N THR A 205 18.41 9.30 9.84
CA THR A 205 19.72 9.23 9.17
C THR A 205 20.30 7.82 9.08
N ALA A 206 20.04 6.95 10.06
CA ALA A 206 20.48 5.56 10.03
C ALA A 206 19.58 4.73 9.10
N VAL A 207 18.26 4.92 9.15
CA VAL A 207 17.32 4.31 8.19
C VAL A 207 17.69 4.67 6.74
N LEU A 208 18.01 5.94 6.47
CA LEU A 208 18.47 6.37 5.14
C LEU A 208 19.80 5.73 4.75
N ALA A 209 20.80 5.71 5.63
CA ALA A 209 22.08 5.05 5.35
C ALA A 209 21.95 3.52 5.14
N ASP A 210 20.94 2.90 5.74
CA ASP A 210 20.59 1.48 5.56
C ASP A 210 19.89 1.26 4.22
N LEU A 211 18.96 2.14 3.80
CA LEU A 211 18.38 2.13 2.45
C LEU A 211 19.44 2.33 1.37
N GLU A 212 20.30 3.35 1.51
CA GLU A 212 21.39 3.66 0.59
C GLU A 212 22.33 2.46 0.41
N ALA A 213 22.72 1.79 1.51
CA ALA A 213 23.58 0.62 1.48
C ALA A 213 22.92 -0.61 0.83
N ILE A 214 21.64 -0.89 1.13
CA ILE A 214 20.91 -2.00 0.48
C ILE A 214 20.76 -1.73 -1.02
N TRP A 215 20.30 -0.54 -1.41
CA TRP A 215 20.00 -0.24 -2.81
C TRP A 215 21.29 -0.18 -3.64
N SER A 216 22.37 0.42 -3.11
CA SER A 216 23.70 0.37 -3.72
C SER A 216 24.20 -1.06 -3.93
N HIS A 217 24.06 -1.93 -2.93
CA HIS A 217 24.41 -3.35 -3.04
C HIS A 217 23.63 -4.06 -4.16
N VAL A 218 22.33 -3.78 -4.31
CA VAL A 218 21.51 -4.36 -5.39
C VAL A 218 21.95 -3.85 -6.77
N LEU A 219 22.19 -2.54 -6.92
CA LEU A 219 22.68 -1.93 -8.16
C LEU A 219 24.03 -2.54 -8.59
N GLN A 220 24.98 -2.67 -7.67
CA GLN A 220 26.32 -3.18 -7.96
C GLN A 220 26.36 -4.71 -8.18
N LYS A 221 25.69 -5.50 -7.32
CA LYS A 221 25.83 -6.97 -7.28
C LYS A 221 24.87 -7.71 -8.20
N HIS A 222 23.70 -7.12 -8.49
CA HIS A 222 22.64 -7.79 -9.24
C HIS A 222 22.25 -7.11 -10.56
N LEU A 223 22.49 -5.80 -10.70
CA LEU A 223 22.35 -5.11 -12.00
C LEU A 223 23.70 -4.80 -12.66
N GLU A 224 24.82 -5.06 -11.98
CA GLU A 224 26.20 -4.82 -12.45
C GLU A 224 26.50 -3.34 -12.77
N ILE A 225 25.82 -2.40 -12.08
CA ILE A 225 25.97 -0.96 -12.28
C ILE A 225 26.95 -0.38 -11.23
N PRO A 226 28.11 0.17 -11.62
CA PRO A 226 29.00 0.87 -10.70
C PRO A 226 28.39 2.20 -10.24
N LEU A 227 28.44 2.51 -8.94
CA LEU A 227 27.79 3.71 -8.37
C LEU A 227 28.27 5.02 -9.01
N LYS A 228 29.55 5.11 -9.37
CA LYS A 228 30.17 6.23 -10.10
C LYS A 228 29.51 6.56 -11.46
N ASP A 229 28.75 5.63 -12.01
CA ASP A 229 28.12 5.73 -13.33
C ASP A 229 26.60 6.02 -13.22
N LEU A 230 26.03 6.12 -12.00
CA LEU A 230 24.62 6.47 -11.76
C LEU A 230 24.24 7.88 -12.26
N LYS A 231 25.25 8.75 -12.46
CA LYS A 231 25.13 10.04 -13.17
C LYS A 231 24.67 9.92 -14.64
N TYR A 232 24.71 8.73 -15.22
CA TYR A 232 24.14 8.43 -16.55
C TYR A 232 22.72 7.85 -16.47
N TYR A 233 22.27 7.46 -15.28
CA TYR A 233 20.97 6.86 -15.03
C TYR A 233 19.98 7.87 -14.45
N ARG A 234 18.70 7.58 -14.65
CA ARG A 234 17.55 8.26 -14.02
C ARG A 234 16.80 7.24 -13.13
N CYS A 235 16.06 7.71 -12.13
CA CYS A 235 15.35 6.84 -11.19
C CYS A 235 13.83 7.07 -11.21
N ILE A 236 13.02 6.01 -11.23
CA ILE A 236 11.59 6.07 -10.93
C ILE A 236 11.37 5.42 -9.55
N LEU A 237 11.00 6.24 -8.56
CA LEU A 237 10.73 5.83 -7.20
C LEU A 237 9.22 5.64 -6.98
N LEU A 238 8.82 4.41 -6.64
CA LEU A 238 7.45 4.13 -6.20
C LEU A 238 7.28 4.43 -4.72
N VAL A 239 6.25 5.22 -4.37
CA VAL A 239 5.93 5.62 -2.99
C VAL A 239 4.52 5.15 -2.57
N PRO A 240 4.26 4.97 -1.26
CA PRO A 240 2.94 4.58 -0.77
C PRO A 240 1.82 5.53 -1.17
N ASN A 241 0.58 5.04 -1.26
CA ASN A 241 -0.57 5.88 -1.60
C ASN A 241 -0.85 6.98 -0.54
N ILE A 242 -0.52 6.68 0.72
CA ILE A 242 -0.45 7.64 1.83
C ILE A 242 1.02 7.73 2.24
N TYR A 243 1.76 8.62 1.59
CA TYR A 243 3.19 8.86 1.84
C TYR A 243 3.41 9.87 2.97
N ASN A 244 4.54 9.76 3.67
CA ASN A 244 5.07 10.85 4.48
C ASN A 244 5.94 11.74 3.59
N ARG A 245 5.59 13.03 3.46
CA ARG A 245 6.33 14.01 2.64
C ARG A 245 7.80 14.13 3.06
N GLN A 246 8.11 14.11 4.36
CA GLN A 246 9.49 14.18 4.85
C GLN A 246 10.28 12.92 4.47
N HIS A 247 9.70 11.72 4.63
CA HIS A 247 10.37 10.49 4.20
C HIS A 247 10.69 10.53 2.69
N VAL A 248 9.75 10.98 1.86
CA VAL A 248 9.96 11.10 0.41
C VAL A 248 11.00 12.18 0.07
N LYS A 249 10.98 13.35 0.75
CA LYS A 249 12.01 14.39 0.64
C LYS A 249 13.41 13.81 0.85
N GLU A 250 13.61 13.07 1.93
CA GLU A 250 14.93 12.50 2.23
C GLU A 250 15.36 11.40 1.25
N VAL A 251 14.45 10.55 0.76
CA VAL A 251 14.79 9.54 -0.28
C VAL A 251 15.15 10.20 -1.61
N VAL A 252 14.42 11.24 -2.02
CA VAL A 252 14.73 12.02 -3.22
C VAL A 252 16.11 12.67 -3.09
N ASN A 253 16.41 13.24 -1.91
CA ASN A 253 17.70 13.82 -1.60
C ASN A 253 18.83 12.79 -1.63
N MET A 254 18.64 11.62 -1.02
CA MET A 254 19.58 10.50 -1.03
C MET A 254 19.87 9.99 -2.45
N LEU A 255 18.83 9.80 -3.28
CA LEU A 255 18.99 9.30 -4.65
C LEU A 255 19.71 10.31 -5.55
N LEU A 256 19.35 11.59 -5.49
CA LEU A 256 19.96 12.61 -6.34
C LEU A 256 21.35 13.05 -5.84
N LEU A 257 21.54 13.27 -4.54
CA LEU A 257 22.75 13.90 -4.00
C LEU A 257 23.79 12.90 -3.49
N ASN A 258 23.38 11.85 -2.76
CA ASN A 258 24.32 10.85 -2.22
C ASN A 258 24.68 9.81 -3.28
N MET A 259 23.67 9.18 -3.89
CA MET A 259 23.84 8.12 -4.89
C MET A 259 24.14 8.68 -6.29
N GLY A 260 23.84 9.95 -6.55
CA GLY A 260 24.25 10.65 -7.77
C GLY A 260 23.43 10.32 -9.03
N PHE A 261 22.16 9.91 -8.90
CA PHE A 261 21.27 9.81 -10.06
C PHE A 261 21.06 11.18 -10.71
N SER A 262 21.02 11.22 -12.05
CA SER A 262 20.91 12.48 -12.82
C SER A 262 19.54 13.17 -12.71
N ALA A 263 18.47 12.36 -12.62
CA ALA A 263 17.10 12.81 -12.43
C ALA A 263 16.24 11.73 -11.75
N ILE A 264 15.13 12.14 -11.17
CA ILE A 264 14.16 11.27 -10.51
C ILE A 264 12.72 11.61 -10.88
N ILE A 265 11.86 10.60 -10.92
CA ILE A 265 10.40 10.72 -10.86
C ILE A 265 9.92 9.99 -9.61
N VAL A 266 8.94 10.57 -8.93
CA VAL A 266 8.25 9.96 -7.80
C VAL A 266 6.82 9.65 -8.23
N HIS A 267 6.35 8.41 -8.03
CA HIS A 267 4.98 8.04 -8.40
C HIS A 267 4.30 7.12 -7.37
N GLN A 268 2.98 7.25 -7.22
CA GLN A 268 2.22 6.46 -6.26
C GLN A 268 2.05 4.99 -6.71
N GLU A 269 2.28 4.06 -5.80
CA GLU A 269 2.26 2.61 -6.02
C GLU A 269 0.96 2.10 -6.69
N SER A 270 -0.20 2.66 -6.35
CA SER A 270 -1.49 2.26 -6.96
C SER A 270 -1.63 2.64 -8.43
N VAL A 271 -1.12 3.81 -8.81
CA VAL A 271 -1.20 4.25 -10.21
C VAL A 271 -0.24 3.43 -11.07
N CYS A 272 0.92 3.06 -10.51
CA CYS A 272 1.78 2.07 -11.12
C CYS A 272 1.10 0.68 -11.16
N ALA A 273 0.24 0.30 -10.22
CA ALA A 273 -0.56 -0.91 -10.34
C ALA A 273 -1.53 -0.88 -11.56
N THR A 274 -2.20 0.26 -11.80
CA THR A 274 -3.06 0.45 -12.98
C THR A 274 -2.26 0.44 -14.29
N PHE A 275 -1.12 1.12 -14.37
CA PHE A 275 -0.24 1.06 -15.56
C PHE A 275 0.31 -0.35 -15.82
N GLY A 276 0.77 -1.05 -14.77
CA GLY A 276 1.36 -2.38 -14.88
C GLY A 276 0.33 -3.48 -15.22
N SER A 277 -0.93 -3.30 -14.84
CA SER A 277 -2.04 -4.17 -15.27
C SER A 277 -2.57 -3.78 -16.66
N GLY A 278 -2.56 -2.50 -17.00
CA GLY A 278 -3.16 -1.94 -18.22
C GLY A 278 -4.64 -1.59 -18.05
N LEU A 279 -5.04 -1.18 -16.85
CA LEU A 279 -6.38 -0.67 -16.53
C LEU A 279 -6.33 0.86 -16.41
N SER A 280 -7.27 1.60 -16.98
CA SER A 280 -7.37 3.06 -16.79
C SER A 280 -8.08 3.44 -15.49
N SER A 281 -9.07 2.65 -15.08
CA SER A 281 -9.87 2.83 -13.86
C SER A 281 -9.96 1.53 -13.07
N ALA A 282 -9.60 1.55 -11.78
CA ALA A 282 -9.75 0.40 -10.89
C ALA A 282 -9.74 0.78 -9.40
N CYS A 283 -10.45 0.01 -8.57
CA CYS A 283 -10.20 -0.02 -7.13
C CYS A 283 -8.96 -0.89 -6.87
N VAL A 284 -7.83 -0.27 -6.54
CA VAL A 284 -6.55 -0.94 -6.32
C VAL A 284 -6.39 -1.36 -4.87
N VAL A 285 -6.04 -2.63 -4.67
CA VAL A 285 -5.86 -3.28 -3.36
C VAL A 285 -4.47 -3.93 -3.31
N ASP A 286 -3.47 -3.25 -2.75
CA ASP A 286 -2.16 -3.83 -2.48
C ASP A 286 -2.17 -4.53 -1.12
N VAL A 287 -2.11 -5.86 -1.11
CA VAL A 287 -1.95 -6.64 0.14
C VAL A 287 -0.47 -7.01 0.29
N GLY A 288 0.25 -6.24 1.10
CA GLY A 288 1.68 -6.46 1.37
C GLY A 288 1.95 -7.47 2.50
N ASP A 289 3.21 -7.58 2.91
CA ASP A 289 3.58 -8.40 4.07
C ASP A 289 3.09 -7.78 5.39
N GLN A 290 3.21 -6.45 5.56
CA GLN A 290 2.92 -5.78 6.85
C GLN A 290 1.85 -4.67 6.78
N LYS A 291 1.45 -4.26 5.57
CA LYS A 291 0.42 -3.25 5.32
C LYS A 291 -0.48 -3.68 4.17
N THR A 292 -1.71 -3.20 4.16
CA THR A 292 -2.65 -3.36 3.06
C THR A 292 -3.17 -1.99 2.64
N SER A 293 -2.98 -1.59 1.40
CA SER A 293 -3.42 -0.29 0.88
C SER A 293 -4.61 -0.45 -0.05
N VAL A 294 -5.60 0.43 0.09
CA VAL A 294 -6.80 0.47 -0.76
C VAL A 294 -7.00 1.90 -1.26
N CYS A 295 -7.19 2.07 -2.57
CA CYS A 295 -7.67 3.33 -3.14
C CYS A 295 -8.24 3.14 -4.55
N CYS A 296 -9.14 4.03 -4.94
CA CYS A 296 -9.67 4.12 -6.29
C CYS A 296 -8.75 4.99 -7.17
N VAL A 297 -8.38 4.48 -8.34
CA VAL A 297 -7.55 5.15 -9.34
C VAL A 297 -8.35 5.30 -10.62
N GLU A 298 -8.41 6.50 -11.18
CA GLU A 298 -9.10 6.84 -12.44
C GLU A 298 -8.16 7.71 -13.28
N ASP A 299 -7.88 7.29 -14.51
CA ASP A 299 -7.11 8.01 -15.53
C ASP A 299 -5.76 8.58 -15.03
N GLY A 300 -5.03 7.75 -14.27
CA GLY A 300 -3.73 8.09 -13.70
C GLY A 300 -3.78 8.75 -12.31
N VAL A 301 -4.97 9.08 -11.79
CA VAL A 301 -5.13 9.83 -10.53
C VAL A 301 -5.67 8.92 -9.42
N SER A 302 -4.91 8.80 -8.32
CA SER A 302 -5.38 8.15 -7.09
C SER A 302 -6.27 9.10 -6.28
N HIS A 303 -7.58 8.85 -6.24
CA HIS A 303 -8.58 9.70 -5.60
C HIS A 303 -8.33 9.86 -4.10
N ARG A 304 -7.89 11.05 -3.65
CA ARG A 304 -7.45 11.31 -2.26
C ARG A 304 -8.41 10.80 -1.17
N ASN A 305 -9.72 11.01 -1.35
CA ASN A 305 -10.74 10.61 -0.38
C ASN A 305 -10.92 9.08 -0.24
N SER A 306 -10.54 8.32 -1.27
CA SER A 306 -10.66 6.85 -1.28
C SER A 306 -9.53 6.13 -0.54
N ARG A 307 -8.45 6.85 -0.18
CA ARG A 307 -7.20 6.24 0.30
C ARG A 307 -7.32 5.74 1.73
N LEU A 308 -7.20 4.42 1.90
CA LEU A 308 -7.00 3.74 3.18
C LEU A 308 -5.66 3.01 3.19
N CYS A 309 -4.99 3.00 4.35
CA CYS A 309 -3.91 2.06 4.63
C CYS A 309 -4.20 1.31 5.94
N LEU A 310 -4.34 0.00 5.85
CA LEU A 310 -4.60 -0.89 6.96
C LEU A 310 -3.27 -1.43 7.48
N ALA A 311 -3.03 -1.34 8.78
CA ALA A 311 -1.74 -1.69 9.38
C ALA A 311 -1.60 -3.21 9.63
N TYR A 312 -2.01 -4.05 8.67
CA TYR A 312 -1.83 -5.50 8.70
C TYR A 312 -1.59 -6.07 7.29
N GLY A 313 -1.02 -7.27 7.22
CA GLY A 313 -0.77 -7.97 5.95
C GLY A 313 -0.45 -9.46 6.12
N GLY A 314 0.28 -10.01 5.15
CA GLY A 314 0.69 -11.41 5.11
C GLY A 314 1.45 -11.93 6.35
N SER A 315 2.19 -11.09 7.07
CA SER A 315 2.92 -11.45 8.30
C SER A 315 1.99 -11.66 9.50
N ASP A 316 0.92 -10.87 9.62
CA ASP A 316 -0.13 -11.09 10.62
C ASP A 316 -0.91 -12.37 10.32
N VAL A 317 -1.11 -12.72 9.04
CA VAL A 317 -1.65 -14.02 8.64
C VAL A 317 -0.68 -15.16 8.98
N THR A 318 0.62 -15.02 8.70
CA THR A 318 1.66 -15.99 9.11
C THR A 318 1.62 -16.25 10.62
N ARG A 319 1.55 -15.19 11.43
CA ARG A 319 1.49 -15.28 12.89
C ARG A 319 0.19 -15.90 13.39
N THR A 320 -0.96 -15.57 12.81
CA THR A 320 -2.24 -16.23 13.13
C THR A 320 -2.21 -17.71 12.74
N PHE A 321 -1.63 -18.06 11.59
CA PHE A 321 -1.45 -19.46 11.19
C PHE A 321 -0.58 -20.22 12.20
N PHE A 322 0.56 -19.66 12.63
CA PHE A 322 1.39 -20.28 13.68
C PHE A 322 0.63 -20.52 14.99
N TRP A 323 -0.17 -19.55 15.45
CA TRP A 323 -1.01 -19.72 16.64
C TRP A 323 -2.06 -20.84 16.48
N LEU A 324 -2.64 -21.01 15.29
CA LEU A 324 -3.55 -22.11 14.98
C LEU A 324 -2.81 -23.45 14.87
N LEU A 325 -1.63 -23.50 14.23
CA LEU A 325 -0.76 -24.67 14.21
C LEU A 325 -0.40 -25.14 15.62
N GLN A 326 -0.06 -24.23 16.53
CA GLN A 326 0.20 -24.55 17.95
C GLN A 326 -1.03 -25.18 18.63
N ARG A 327 -2.25 -24.69 18.35
CA ARG A 327 -3.50 -25.29 18.85
C ARG A 327 -3.73 -26.69 18.28
N ALA A 328 -3.41 -26.90 17.01
CA ALA A 328 -3.40 -28.19 16.32
C ALA A 328 -2.19 -29.08 16.68
N GLY A 329 -1.33 -28.68 17.63
CA GLY A 329 -0.24 -29.51 18.13
C GLY A 329 1.03 -29.57 17.26
N PHE A 330 1.37 -28.46 16.58
CA PHE A 330 2.53 -28.31 15.67
C PHE A 330 3.78 -29.11 16.12
N PRO A 331 4.33 -30.01 15.28
CA PRO A 331 5.34 -30.97 15.72
C PRO A 331 6.75 -30.37 15.86
N TYR A 332 7.05 -29.22 15.23
CA TYR A 332 8.28 -28.48 15.47
C TYR A 332 8.09 -27.52 16.67
N ARG A 333 8.36 -28.01 17.87
CA ARG A 333 7.99 -27.37 19.15
C ARG A 333 8.86 -26.17 19.53
N ASP A 334 10.12 -26.13 19.08
CA ASP A 334 11.11 -25.12 19.45
C ASP A 334 11.04 -23.84 18.58
N CYS A 335 10.02 -23.76 17.72
CA CYS A 335 9.73 -22.68 16.80
C CYS A 335 9.38 -21.38 17.54
N GLN A 336 10.06 -20.27 17.24
CA GLN A 336 9.88 -18.98 17.93
C GLN A 336 9.80 -17.81 16.95
N LEU A 337 8.81 -16.93 17.12
CA LEU A 337 8.60 -15.73 16.29
C LEU A 337 9.72 -14.67 16.41
N SER A 338 10.71 -14.90 17.27
CA SER A 338 11.93 -14.10 17.44
C SER A 338 13.10 -14.57 16.57
N LYS A 339 13.05 -15.79 16.01
CA LYS A 339 14.14 -16.35 15.19
C LYS A 339 13.86 -16.11 13.70
N ARG A 340 14.76 -15.42 12.98
CA ARG A 340 14.64 -15.13 11.53
C ARG A 340 14.27 -16.36 10.68
N LEU A 341 14.95 -17.49 10.88
CA LEU A 341 14.74 -18.71 10.09
C LEU A 341 13.40 -19.39 10.37
N ASP A 342 12.91 -19.33 11.61
CA ASP A 342 11.57 -19.82 11.96
C ASP A 342 10.51 -18.94 11.32
N CYS A 343 10.71 -17.61 11.29
CA CYS A 343 9.81 -16.70 10.59
C CYS A 343 9.79 -16.96 9.07
N GLN A 344 10.92 -17.32 8.45
CA GLN A 344 10.97 -17.77 7.05
C GLN A 344 10.20 -19.09 6.85
N LEU A 345 10.41 -20.09 7.73
CA LEU A 345 9.66 -21.34 7.71
C LEU A 345 8.15 -21.07 7.82
N LEU A 346 7.69 -20.29 8.79
CA LEU A 346 6.27 -20.02 9.00
C LEU A 346 5.64 -19.27 7.81
N GLN A 347 6.36 -18.31 7.21
CA GLN A 347 5.90 -17.64 5.98
C GLN A 347 5.70 -18.65 4.85
N HIS A 348 6.65 -19.58 4.67
CA HIS A 348 6.59 -20.66 3.67
C HIS A 348 5.45 -21.66 3.95
N LEU A 349 5.24 -22.11 5.20
CA LEU A 349 4.13 -22.99 5.55
C LEU A 349 2.77 -22.34 5.28
N LYS A 350 2.64 -21.03 5.54
CA LYS A 350 1.44 -20.25 5.19
C LYS A 350 1.27 -20.13 3.66
N GLU A 351 2.34 -19.97 2.90
CA GLU A 351 2.29 -19.89 1.43
C GLU A 351 1.96 -21.23 0.74
N ILE A 352 2.29 -22.37 1.36
CA ILE A 352 1.90 -23.70 0.84
C ILE A 352 0.49 -24.10 1.29
N PHE A 353 0.19 -24.01 2.59
CA PHE A 353 -1.00 -24.67 3.14
C PHE A 353 -2.27 -23.80 3.17
N CYS A 354 -2.16 -22.46 3.17
CA CYS A 354 -3.32 -21.61 3.35
C CYS A 354 -4.14 -21.37 2.07
N HIS A 355 -5.46 -21.39 2.19
CA HIS A 355 -6.40 -21.20 1.09
C HIS A 355 -7.63 -20.36 1.50
N LEU A 356 -8.35 -19.84 0.51
CA LEU A 356 -9.67 -19.20 0.68
C LEU A 356 -10.81 -19.99 -0.01
N ASN A 357 -10.48 -21.12 -0.64
CA ASN A 357 -11.46 -22.08 -1.14
C ASN A 357 -12.24 -22.75 0.03
N GLN A 358 -13.57 -22.86 -0.11
CA GLN A 358 -14.48 -23.51 0.86
C GLN A 358 -14.60 -25.03 0.69
N ASP A 359 -14.36 -25.56 -0.51
CA ASP A 359 -14.59 -26.98 -0.81
C ASP A 359 -13.43 -27.85 -0.28
N ILE A 360 -12.23 -27.27 -0.14
CA ILE A 360 -11.06 -27.91 0.49
C ILE A 360 -11.32 -28.04 2.00
N SER A 361 -11.84 -29.20 2.40
CA SER A 361 -12.38 -29.47 3.74
C SER A 361 -11.82 -30.77 4.34
N GLY A 362 -12.18 -31.06 5.59
CA GLY A 362 -11.74 -32.23 6.35
C GLY A 362 -10.32 -32.12 6.91
N LEU A 363 -9.97 -33.07 7.78
CA LEU A 363 -8.57 -33.32 8.16
C LEU A 363 -7.82 -33.87 6.93
N GLN A 364 -6.67 -33.29 6.64
CA GLN A 364 -5.78 -33.75 5.57
C GLN A 364 -4.38 -33.92 6.14
N ASP A 365 -3.67 -34.95 5.70
CA ASP A 365 -2.25 -35.14 6.00
C ASP A 365 -1.39 -34.33 5.01
N HIS A 366 -0.36 -33.67 5.54
CA HIS A 366 0.57 -32.79 4.85
C HIS A 366 1.99 -33.06 5.38
N GLU A 367 3.01 -32.63 4.64
CA GLU A 367 4.39 -32.68 5.12
C GLU A 367 5.14 -31.37 4.88
N PHE A 368 6.15 -31.11 5.71
CA PHE A 368 7.08 -29.99 5.52
C PHE A 368 8.49 -30.35 5.94
N GLN A 369 9.48 -29.68 5.35
CA GLN A 369 10.89 -29.86 5.67
C GLN A 369 11.42 -28.68 6.50
N THR A 370 12.33 -28.94 7.44
CA THR A 370 13.19 -27.90 8.01
C THR A 370 14.65 -28.11 7.58
N ARG A 371 15.31 -27.01 7.21
CA ARG A 371 16.66 -27.00 6.66
C ARG A 371 17.41 -25.79 7.22
N PHE A 372 17.75 -25.86 8.50
CA PHE A 372 18.48 -24.80 9.18
C PHE A 372 20.01 -25.04 9.10
N PRO A 373 20.85 -23.99 9.10
CA PRO A 373 22.30 -24.15 9.22
C PRO A 373 22.68 -25.02 10.41
N GLU A 374 23.75 -25.80 10.26
CA GLU A 374 24.34 -26.65 11.31
C GLU A 374 23.38 -27.71 11.92
N ALA A 375 22.20 -27.90 11.31
CA ALA A 375 21.21 -28.91 11.65
C ALA A 375 21.05 -29.96 10.53
N PRO A 376 20.53 -31.17 10.83
CA PRO A 376 20.10 -32.12 9.81
C PRO A 376 18.93 -31.58 8.97
N ALA A 377 18.72 -32.16 7.78
CA ALA A 377 17.47 -31.97 7.05
C ALA A 377 16.38 -32.84 7.68
N LEU A 378 15.31 -32.23 8.19
CA LEU A 378 14.21 -32.95 8.84
C LEU A 378 12.94 -32.89 8.01
N LEU A 379 12.20 -33.98 7.95
CA LEU A 379 10.84 -34.06 7.41
C LEU A 379 9.83 -34.27 8.54
N TYR A 380 8.82 -33.41 8.60
CA TYR A 380 7.71 -33.49 9.55
C TYR A 380 6.42 -33.80 8.80
N GLN A 381 5.72 -34.85 9.24
CA GLN A 381 4.31 -35.08 8.89
C GLN A 381 3.41 -34.22 9.79
N ILE A 382 2.32 -33.67 9.26
CA ILE A 382 1.37 -32.84 10.00
C ILE A 382 -0.04 -32.95 9.41
N ARG A 383 -1.02 -33.17 10.29
CA ARG A 383 -2.44 -33.19 9.94
C ARG A 383 -3.06 -31.82 10.17
N LEU A 384 -3.74 -31.27 9.17
CA LEU A 384 -4.33 -29.92 9.18
C LEU A 384 -5.76 -29.92 8.64
N GLY A 385 -6.65 -29.18 9.32
CA GLY A 385 -8.05 -28.99 8.99
C GLY A 385 -8.35 -27.54 8.62
N ASP A 386 -9.22 -26.89 9.40
CA ASP A 386 -9.73 -25.54 9.13
C ASP A 386 -8.72 -24.42 9.37
N GLU A 387 -7.58 -24.68 10.02
CA GLU A 387 -6.54 -23.68 10.33
C GLU A 387 -6.03 -22.98 9.06
N LYS A 388 -5.97 -23.73 7.97
CA LYS A 388 -5.55 -23.31 6.62
C LYS A 388 -6.47 -22.24 6.00
N LEU A 389 -7.75 -22.26 6.37
CA LEU A 389 -8.78 -21.32 5.90
C LEU A 389 -9.02 -20.19 6.92
N GLN A 390 -8.96 -20.52 8.22
CA GLN A 390 -9.13 -19.57 9.31
C GLN A 390 -8.07 -18.45 9.30
N ALA A 391 -6.79 -18.78 9.05
CA ALA A 391 -5.73 -17.77 9.08
C ALA A 391 -5.86 -16.69 7.99
N PRO A 392 -6.02 -17.01 6.69
CA PRO A 392 -6.32 -16.01 5.64
C PRO A 392 -7.58 -15.20 5.92
N MET A 393 -8.61 -15.81 6.51
CA MET A 393 -9.83 -15.11 6.88
C MET A 393 -9.62 -14.03 7.96
N GLY A 394 -8.47 -14.03 8.66
CA GLY A 394 -8.03 -12.90 9.49
C GLY A 394 -7.98 -11.56 8.75
N LEU A 395 -7.68 -11.53 7.44
CA LEU A 395 -7.71 -10.30 6.63
C LEU A 395 -9.12 -9.70 6.51
N PHE A 396 -10.16 -10.49 6.72
CA PHE A 396 -11.58 -10.08 6.69
C PHE A 396 -12.17 -9.86 8.09
N TYR A 397 -11.51 -10.42 9.12
CA TYR A 397 -11.87 -10.33 10.53
C TYR A 397 -10.62 -10.01 11.37
N PRO A 398 -10.01 -8.82 11.21
CA PRO A 398 -8.67 -8.53 11.74
C PRO A 398 -8.57 -8.42 13.26
N THR A 399 -9.69 -8.47 13.99
CA THR A 399 -9.71 -8.77 15.44
C THR A 399 -9.05 -10.11 15.77
N THR A 400 -9.07 -11.07 14.85
CA THR A 400 -8.36 -12.36 14.95
C THR A 400 -6.84 -12.19 15.07
N PHE A 401 -6.28 -11.04 14.66
CA PHE A 401 -4.85 -10.76 14.87
C PHE A 401 -4.51 -10.46 16.35
N GLY A 402 -5.49 -10.10 17.19
CA GLY A 402 -5.29 -9.80 18.61
C GLY A 402 -4.41 -8.59 18.87
N ILE A 403 -4.58 -7.52 18.08
CA ILE A 403 -3.79 -6.27 18.18
C ILE A 403 -4.62 -5.23 18.92
N VAL A 404 -4.09 -4.71 20.03
CA VAL A 404 -4.77 -3.79 20.95
C VAL A 404 -3.90 -2.55 21.21
N GLY A 405 -4.52 -1.37 21.26
CA GLY A 405 -3.83 -0.11 21.58
C GLY A 405 -2.86 0.35 20.48
N GLN A 406 -3.24 0.20 19.21
CA GLN A 406 -2.46 0.58 18.03
C GLN A 406 -3.36 1.28 17.01
N LYS A 407 -2.82 2.15 16.16
CA LYS A 407 -3.53 2.62 14.97
C LYS A 407 -3.56 1.50 13.93
N MET A 408 -4.75 1.05 13.57
CA MET A 408 -4.98 -0.10 12.69
C MET A 408 -5.49 0.29 11.30
N THR A 409 -6.11 1.46 11.19
CA THR A 409 -6.59 2.06 9.95
C THR A 409 -6.03 3.48 9.85
N LEU A 410 -5.44 3.83 8.71
CA LEU A 410 -4.94 5.17 8.40
C LEU A 410 -5.70 5.72 7.19
N LEU A 411 -6.06 6.99 7.24
CA LEU A 411 -6.69 7.75 6.16
C LEU A 411 -5.75 8.86 5.69
N GLN A 412 -5.98 9.37 4.47
CA GLN A 412 -5.29 10.57 4.01
C GLN A 412 -5.83 11.80 4.77
N HIS A 413 -5.17 12.16 5.87
CA HIS A 413 -5.51 13.38 6.62
C HIS A 413 -5.22 14.64 5.79
N ARG A 414 -5.87 15.76 6.17
CA ARG A 414 -5.40 17.08 5.75
C ARG A 414 -3.97 17.28 6.25
N TYR A 415 -3.14 17.83 5.38
CA TYR A 415 -1.76 18.14 5.63
C TYR A 415 -1.60 19.25 6.67
N GLN A 416 -0.54 19.19 7.48
CA GLN A 416 -0.32 20.05 8.66
C GLN A 416 0.75 21.13 8.46
N GLY A 417 1.31 21.24 7.25
CA GLY A 417 2.47 22.07 6.94
C GLY A 417 3.81 21.33 7.07
N ASP A 418 4.80 21.73 6.26
CA ASP A 418 6.22 21.42 6.43
C ASP A 418 6.89 22.73 6.91
N PRO A 419 7.39 22.79 8.15
CA PRO A 419 7.99 24.02 8.70
C PRO A 419 9.32 24.40 8.03
N GLU A 420 9.91 23.51 7.21
CA GLU A 420 11.13 23.76 6.45
C GLU A 420 10.84 24.30 5.03
N ASP A 421 9.56 24.45 4.65
CA ASP A 421 9.14 24.91 3.33
C ASP A 421 8.53 26.33 3.36
N PRO A 422 9.26 27.39 2.94
CA PRO A 422 8.78 28.77 3.00
C PRO A 422 7.68 29.10 1.98
N HIS A 423 7.27 28.14 1.15
CA HIS A 423 6.11 28.25 0.24
C HIS A 423 5.03 27.22 0.55
N ASP A 424 5.05 26.66 1.76
CA ASP A 424 4.02 25.77 2.27
C ASP A 424 2.68 26.53 2.45
N GLU A 425 1.57 25.93 2.04
CA GLU A 425 0.22 26.52 2.13
C GLU A 425 -0.13 26.96 3.57
N HIS A 426 0.20 26.13 4.56
CA HIS A 426 -0.11 26.40 5.96
C HIS A 426 0.86 27.43 6.55
N TYR A 427 2.14 27.42 6.14
CA TYR A 427 3.09 28.49 6.48
C TYR A 427 2.61 29.84 5.92
N LEU A 428 2.27 29.91 4.63
CA LEU A 428 1.79 31.11 3.94
C LEU A 428 0.51 31.66 4.59
N LEU A 429 -0.50 30.82 4.87
CA LEU A 429 -1.70 31.23 5.60
C LEU A 429 -1.38 31.72 7.04
N SER A 430 -0.47 31.05 7.75
CA SER A 430 -0.08 31.44 9.12
C SER A 430 0.78 32.71 9.20
N THR A 431 1.38 33.12 8.08
CA THR A 431 2.20 34.35 7.98
C THR A 431 1.39 35.51 7.43
N GLN A 432 0.55 35.31 6.41
CA GLN A 432 -0.41 36.30 5.93
C GLN A 432 -1.38 36.74 7.04
N SER A 433 -1.97 35.80 7.78
CA SER A 433 -2.88 36.13 8.88
C SER A 433 -2.20 36.92 10.02
N LYS A 434 -0.90 36.69 10.28
CA LYS A 434 -0.10 37.53 11.19
C LYS A 434 0.20 38.90 10.59
N GLN A 435 0.46 38.98 9.30
CA GLN A 435 0.68 40.25 8.60
C GLN A 435 -0.59 41.11 8.61
N ASP A 436 -1.77 40.52 8.43
CA ASP A 436 -3.07 41.21 8.56
C ASP A 436 -3.41 41.64 10.00
N GLN A 437 -3.01 40.86 11.01
CA GLN A 437 -3.10 41.29 12.41
C GLN A 437 -2.11 42.42 12.71
N SER A 438 -0.91 42.40 12.11
CA SER A 438 0.08 43.48 12.24
C SER A 438 -0.34 44.77 11.53
N SER A 439 -1.00 44.67 10.37
CA SER A 439 -1.48 45.84 9.61
C SER A 439 -2.71 46.46 10.27
N LYS A 440 -3.65 45.66 10.81
CA LYS A 440 -4.75 46.15 11.64
C LYS A 440 -4.26 46.86 12.90
N SER A 441 -3.38 46.21 13.69
CA SER A 441 -2.83 46.84 14.91
C SER A 441 -1.91 48.04 14.63
N ALA A 442 -1.33 48.16 13.43
CA ALA A 442 -0.67 49.38 12.97
C ALA A 442 -1.65 50.48 12.52
N ALA A 443 -2.80 50.12 11.95
CA ALA A 443 -3.88 51.05 11.61
C ALA A 443 -4.55 51.63 12.88
N ASP A 444 -4.85 50.79 13.87
CA ASP A 444 -5.40 51.22 15.17
C ASP A 444 -4.45 52.21 15.88
N ARG A 445 -3.13 51.95 15.82
CA ARG A 445 -2.10 52.87 16.33
C ARG A 445 -2.00 54.19 15.56
N ARG A 446 -2.47 54.26 14.31
CA ARG A 446 -2.61 55.52 13.55
C ARG A 446 -3.95 56.22 13.81
N ALA A 447 -5.02 55.48 14.11
CA ALA A 447 -6.32 56.03 14.48
C ALA A 447 -6.31 56.67 15.88
N GLY A 448 -5.53 56.14 16.82
CA GLY A 448 -5.46 56.63 18.21
C GLY A 448 -4.70 57.94 18.45
N ALA A 449 -4.12 58.58 17.42
CA ALA A 449 -3.22 59.72 17.58
C ALA A 449 -3.89 61.07 17.26
N ARG A 450 -4.59 61.66 18.24
CA ARG A 450 -4.83 63.12 18.29
C ARG A 450 -3.95 63.75 19.39
N PRO A 451 -3.32 64.90 19.14
CA PRO A 451 -2.50 65.58 20.15
C PRO A 451 -3.38 66.25 21.21
N VAL A 452 -2.88 66.32 22.45
CA VAL A 452 -3.48 67.12 23.53
C VAL A 452 -2.39 68.06 24.06
N GLY A 453 -2.65 69.36 23.96
CA GLY A 453 -1.92 70.45 24.60
C GLY A 453 -2.94 71.44 25.15
N LEU A 454 -2.66 72.05 26.30
CA LEU A 454 -3.67 72.74 27.11
C LEU A 454 -3.76 74.26 26.85
N GLU A 455 -5.00 74.76 27.00
CA GLU A 455 -5.44 76.07 27.54
C GLU A 455 -4.76 77.39 27.07
N GLY A 456 -5.58 78.38 26.64
CA GLY A 456 -5.10 79.75 26.36
C GLY A 456 -6.02 80.67 25.55
N GLU A 457 -7.14 81.09 26.15
CA GLU A 457 -7.97 82.31 25.91
C GLU A 457 -8.34 82.88 24.51
N MET A 458 -9.60 83.37 24.45
CA MET A 458 -10.24 84.45 23.65
C MET A 458 -9.40 85.26 22.61
N SER A 459 -9.93 85.68 21.44
CA SER A 459 -11.18 86.45 21.26
C SER A 459 -11.65 86.69 19.80
N SER A 460 -12.90 87.17 19.65
CA SER A 460 -13.43 88.10 18.60
C SER A 460 -13.81 87.65 17.16
N GLN A 461 -15.13 87.71 16.90
CA GLN A 461 -15.85 88.40 15.79
C GLN A 461 -15.99 87.84 14.34
N CYS A 462 -17.28 87.66 13.97
CA CYS A 462 -17.98 88.13 12.75
C CYS A 462 -17.78 87.51 11.34
N GLY A 463 -18.88 86.96 10.80
CA GLY A 463 -19.48 87.49 9.55
C GLY A 463 -19.64 86.57 8.31
N PHE A 464 -20.90 86.33 7.88
CA PHE A 464 -21.36 85.84 6.55
C PHE A 464 -20.83 84.46 6.04
N GLY A 465 -21.49 83.73 5.12
CA GLY A 465 -22.85 83.86 4.54
C GLY A 465 -23.05 82.93 3.32
N GLU A 466 -24.29 82.45 3.09
CA GLU A 466 -24.81 81.79 1.85
C GLU A 466 -24.14 80.43 1.43
N THR A 467 -24.70 79.55 0.57
CA THR A 467 -26.01 79.44 -0.15
C THR A 467 -26.44 77.96 -0.33
N SER A 468 -27.64 77.72 -0.90
CA SER A 468 -28.18 76.55 -1.68
C SER A 468 -27.48 75.16 -1.73
N GLU A 469 -28.16 74.02 -1.98
CA GLU A 469 -29.42 73.79 -2.71
C GLU A 469 -30.15 72.47 -2.31
N LEU A 470 -31.42 72.32 -2.75
CA LEU A 470 -32.30 71.12 -2.67
C LEU A 470 -32.66 70.69 -4.14
N PRO A 471 -33.47 69.63 -4.50
CA PRO A 471 -34.59 69.05 -3.73
C PRO A 471 -35.07 67.57 -3.98
N ARG A 472 -35.89 67.05 -3.03
CA ARG A 472 -37.10 66.16 -3.24
C ARG A 472 -36.86 64.76 -3.91
N SER A 473 -37.78 63.79 -4.02
CA SER A 473 -39.20 63.48 -3.62
C SER A 473 -39.40 61.95 -3.84
N CYS A 474 -40.35 61.14 -3.32
CA CYS A 474 -41.38 61.09 -2.26
C CYS A 474 -41.95 59.62 -2.31
N GLY A 475 -42.88 59.09 -1.49
CA GLY A 475 -43.66 59.54 -0.33
C GLY A 475 -44.87 58.61 -0.07
N GLY A 476 -45.48 58.63 1.13
CA GLY A 476 -46.62 57.77 1.55
C GLY A 476 -46.20 56.38 2.11
N GLY A 477 -46.92 55.71 3.02
CA GLY A 477 -48.21 55.98 3.70
C GLY A 477 -49.15 54.76 3.62
N VAL A 478 -50.03 54.40 4.59
CA VAL A 478 -50.42 54.99 5.90
C VAL A 478 -51.04 53.90 6.84
N GLY A 479 -50.66 53.89 8.13
CA GLY A 479 -51.54 53.53 9.28
C GLY A 479 -51.98 52.08 9.53
N SER A 480 -52.71 51.74 10.62
CA SER A 480 -52.80 52.39 11.96
C SER A 480 -53.56 51.53 13.00
N GLY A 481 -53.06 51.41 14.25
CA GLY A 481 -53.77 50.91 15.45
C GLY A 481 -54.03 49.39 15.56
N GLY A 482 -54.15 48.78 16.75
CA GLY A 482 -53.80 49.21 18.12
C GLY A 482 -54.65 48.57 19.24
N VAL A 483 -54.06 48.36 20.45
CA VAL A 483 -54.76 48.23 21.79
C VAL A 483 -55.59 46.92 22.00
N MET A 484 -55.55 46.15 23.11
CA MET A 484 -54.88 46.20 24.44
C MET A 484 -54.74 44.80 25.10
N GLN A 485 -53.80 44.66 26.05
CA GLN A 485 -53.83 43.88 27.32
C GLN A 485 -54.34 42.40 27.45
N ALA A 486 -53.47 41.58 28.06
CA ALA A 486 -53.66 40.80 29.33
C ALA A 486 -53.62 39.25 29.34
N GLU A 487 -53.11 38.76 30.49
CA GLU A 487 -53.20 37.42 31.11
C GLU A 487 -52.47 36.20 30.48
N MET A 488 -52.62 35.04 31.12
CA MET A 488 -51.52 34.12 31.50
C MET A 488 -51.95 32.62 31.45
N GLU A 489 -50.94 31.74 31.46
CA GLU A 489 -50.96 30.28 31.68
C GLU A 489 -51.15 29.30 30.49
N LEU A 490 -50.37 28.21 30.58
CA LEU A 490 -50.51 26.86 29.99
C LEU A 490 -50.42 26.69 28.45
N GLY A 491 -49.69 25.63 28.04
CA GLY A 491 -49.65 25.10 26.66
C GLY A 491 -50.75 24.06 26.39
N PRO A 492 -50.73 23.29 25.26
CA PRO A 492 -49.52 22.63 24.73
C PRO A 492 -49.46 22.44 23.18
N THR A 493 -48.61 21.50 22.73
CA THR A 493 -48.63 20.79 21.42
C THR A 493 -48.24 21.54 20.13
N GLN A 494 -48.06 20.78 19.04
CA GLN A 494 -47.32 21.15 17.83
C GLN A 494 -48.24 21.64 16.69
N GLY A 495 -47.72 22.57 15.87
CA GLY A 495 -48.32 23.05 14.62
C GLY A 495 -47.25 23.76 13.78
N GLU A 496 -47.42 23.81 12.45
CA GLU A 496 -46.34 24.14 11.49
C GLU A 496 -46.42 25.57 10.93
N SER A 497 -45.24 26.14 10.57
CA SER A 497 -45.05 27.26 9.61
C SER A 497 -45.60 28.66 10.02
N LEU A 498 -45.10 29.82 9.58
CA LEU A 498 -43.91 30.32 8.82
C LEU A 498 -43.82 31.85 9.13
N MET A 499 -42.74 32.65 9.05
CA MET A 499 -41.31 32.56 8.70
C MET A 499 -40.49 33.40 9.71
N GLY A 500 -39.14 33.31 9.71
CA GLY A 500 -38.28 34.33 10.34
C GLY A 500 -36.79 34.00 10.28
N ALA A 501 -36.00 34.71 9.45
CA ALA A 501 -34.57 34.46 9.30
C ALA A 501 -33.74 35.15 10.40
N GLY A 502 -32.77 34.44 10.97
CA GLY A 502 -31.93 34.94 12.06
C GLY A 502 -30.98 33.88 12.63
N GLU A 503 -30.13 33.29 11.78
CA GLU A 503 -29.08 32.37 12.26
C GLU A 503 -28.03 33.15 13.07
N ALA A 504 -27.97 32.88 14.38
CA ALA A 504 -26.85 33.25 15.21
C ALA A 504 -25.75 32.18 15.09
N GLU A 505 -24.50 32.58 14.83
CA GLU A 505 -23.39 31.63 14.73
C GLU A 505 -23.09 30.95 16.08
N GLU A 506 -23.30 29.64 16.19
CA GLU A 506 -22.62 28.85 17.22
C GLU A 506 -21.13 28.63 16.86
N PRO A 507 -20.22 28.61 17.86
CA PRO A 507 -18.79 28.56 17.61
C PRO A 507 -18.32 27.20 17.02
N LEU A 508 -17.69 27.28 15.84
CA LEU A 508 -17.18 26.17 15.01
C LEU A 508 -16.27 25.14 15.73
N SER A 509 -15.72 25.45 16.91
CA SER A 509 -14.79 24.59 17.65
C SER A 509 -15.44 23.27 18.13
N GLY A 510 -16.69 23.32 18.58
CA GLY A 510 -17.39 22.14 19.14
C GLY A 510 -17.68 21.06 18.09
N HIS A 511 -17.89 21.46 16.83
CA HIS A 511 -18.18 20.54 15.73
C HIS A 511 -16.91 19.86 15.19
N LEU A 512 -15.76 20.55 15.27
CA LEU A 512 -14.46 20.00 14.90
C LEU A 512 -14.00 18.92 15.90
N SER A 513 -14.14 19.19 17.21
CA SER A 513 -13.77 18.25 18.28
C SER A 513 -14.50 16.90 18.17
N ARG A 514 -15.83 16.92 18.00
CA ARG A 514 -16.63 15.70 17.78
C ARG A 514 -16.21 14.92 16.54
N LYS A 515 -15.90 15.60 15.42
CA LYS A 515 -15.47 14.94 14.17
C LYS A 515 -14.12 14.27 14.33
N THR A 516 -13.16 14.91 15.00
CA THR A 516 -11.84 14.35 15.31
C THR A 516 -11.93 13.13 16.24
N ALA A 517 -12.81 13.17 17.26
CA ALA A 517 -13.03 12.03 18.16
C ALA A 517 -13.57 10.79 17.41
N ILE A 518 -14.54 10.98 16.51
CA ILE A 518 -15.11 9.89 15.70
C ILE A 518 -14.08 9.32 14.72
N MET A 519 -13.25 10.16 14.09
CA MET A 519 -12.16 9.69 13.23
C MET A 519 -11.10 8.90 14.00
N SER A 520 -10.71 9.34 15.20
CA SER A 520 -9.78 8.61 16.07
C SER A 520 -10.30 7.22 16.50
N GLN A 521 -11.61 7.10 16.76
CA GLN A 521 -12.26 5.80 17.00
C GLN A 521 -12.24 4.89 15.75
N PHE A 522 -12.32 5.46 14.55
CA PHE A 522 -12.19 4.71 13.30
C PHE A 522 -10.75 4.24 13.05
N GLU A 523 -9.75 5.08 13.31
CA GLU A 523 -8.32 4.75 13.16
C GLU A 523 -7.85 3.61 14.08
N SER A 524 -8.34 3.58 15.32
CA SER A 524 -7.98 2.52 16.30
C SER A 524 -8.62 1.16 15.98
N LYS A 525 -9.69 1.13 15.19
CA LYS A 525 -10.42 -0.11 14.87
C LYS A 525 -9.90 -0.71 13.56
N ALA A 526 -9.45 -1.97 13.63
CA ALA A 526 -9.02 -2.69 12.44
C ALA A 526 -10.21 -2.98 11.50
N LEU A 527 -10.20 -2.36 10.32
CA LEU A 527 -11.21 -2.57 9.28
C LEU A 527 -10.86 -3.81 8.45
N GLY A 528 -11.81 -4.73 8.25
CA GLY A 528 -11.63 -5.91 7.41
C GLY A 528 -11.56 -5.55 5.92
N LEU A 529 -10.77 -6.29 5.14
CA LEU A 529 -10.42 -5.97 3.75
C LEU A 529 -11.63 -5.68 2.85
N ASP A 530 -12.67 -6.52 2.94
CA ASP A 530 -13.90 -6.32 2.15
C ASP A 530 -14.64 -5.02 2.51
N LYS A 531 -14.68 -4.65 3.80
CA LYS A 531 -15.26 -3.37 4.25
C LYS A 531 -14.40 -2.18 3.81
N ALA A 532 -13.08 -2.33 3.78
CA ALA A 532 -12.18 -1.27 3.31
C ALA A 532 -12.33 -0.98 1.82
N ILE A 533 -12.50 -2.02 0.99
CA ILE A 533 -12.81 -1.89 -0.44
C ILE A 533 -14.13 -1.13 -0.64
N LEU A 534 -15.21 -1.56 0.03
CA LEU A 534 -16.51 -0.89 -0.07
C LEU A 534 -16.45 0.59 0.38
N HIS A 535 -15.71 0.88 1.46
CA HIS A 535 -15.52 2.24 1.95
C HIS A 535 -14.67 3.10 0.98
N SER A 536 -13.60 2.55 0.39
CA SER A 536 -12.79 3.23 -0.63
C SER A 536 -13.66 3.66 -1.82
N ILE A 537 -14.50 2.75 -2.31
CA ILE A 537 -15.40 3.00 -3.43
C ILE A 537 -16.46 4.05 -3.04
N ASP A 538 -17.09 3.93 -1.87
CA ASP A 538 -18.13 4.87 -1.47
C ASP A 538 -17.63 6.30 -1.21
N CYS A 539 -16.34 6.48 -0.90
CA CYS A 539 -15.69 7.79 -0.82
C CYS A 539 -15.34 8.42 -2.19
N CYS A 540 -15.66 7.78 -3.31
CA CYS A 540 -15.57 8.40 -4.65
C CYS A 540 -16.69 9.44 -4.85
N ALA A 541 -16.36 10.55 -5.53
CA ALA A 541 -17.25 11.71 -5.61
C ALA A 541 -18.45 11.54 -6.56
N SER A 542 -18.33 10.70 -7.61
CA SER A 542 -19.40 10.48 -8.58
C SER A 542 -19.89 9.02 -8.57
N ASP A 543 -21.19 8.83 -8.81
CA ASP A 543 -21.77 7.49 -8.95
C ASP A 543 -21.27 6.77 -10.21
N GLU A 544 -20.75 7.48 -11.21
CA GLU A 544 -20.08 6.87 -12.36
C GLU A 544 -18.72 6.28 -11.97
N THR A 545 -17.88 7.05 -11.27
CA THR A 545 -16.64 6.54 -10.68
C THR A 545 -16.97 5.33 -9.80
N LYS A 546 -17.99 5.40 -8.93
CA LYS A 546 -18.42 4.23 -8.13
C LYS A 546 -18.74 3.01 -8.99
N ARG A 547 -19.48 3.15 -10.11
CA ARG A 547 -19.71 2.04 -11.05
C ARG A 547 -18.41 1.47 -11.63
N LYS A 548 -17.50 2.32 -12.12
CA LYS A 548 -16.18 1.89 -12.64
C LYS A 548 -15.38 1.09 -11.59
N MET A 549 -15.33 1.59 -10.36
CA MET A 549 -14.58 0.98 -9.25
C MET A 549 -15.23 -0.30 -8.70
N TYR A 550 -16.56 -0.45 -8.82
CA TYR A 550 -17.24 -1.73 -8.55
C TYR A 550 -17.06 -2.74 -9.69
N SER A 551 -16.95 -2.27 -10.93
CA SER A 551 -16.72 -3.12 -12.11
C SER A 551 -15.31 -3.70 -12.12
N SER A 552 -14.28 -2.91 -11.76
CA SER A 552 -12.88 -3.36 -11.74
C SER A 552 -12.21 -3.18 -10.37
N ILE A 553 -11.96 -4.30 -9.67
CA ILE A 553 -11.23 -4.35 -8.40
C ILE A 553 -9.91 -5.12 -8.61
N LEU A 554 -8.80 -4.39 -8.69
CA LEU A 554 -7.47 -4.93 -8.93
C LEU A 554 -6.78 -5.29 -7.62
N ILE A 555 -6.40 -6.57 -7.46
CA ILE A 555 -5.61 -7.04 -6.31
C ILE A 555 -4.14 -7.18 -6.72
N VAL A 556 -3.25 -6.56 -5.96
CA VAL A 556 -1.78 -6.67 -6.12
C VAL A 556 -1.12 -7.00 -4.79
N GLY A 557 0.20 -7.24 -4.82
CA GLY A 557 0.97 -7.60 -3.62
C GLY A 557 0.93 -9.09 -3.30
N GLY A 558 1.78 -9.52 -2.35
CA GLY A 558 2.00 -10.93 -2.04
C GLY A 558 1.07 -11.54 -0.97
N GLY A 559 0.36 -10.70 -0.21
CA GLY A 559 -0.34 -11.07 1.01
C GLY A 559 -1.71 -11.72 0.82
N LEU A 560 -2.25 -11.74 -0.40
CA LEU A 560 -3.53 -12.41 -0.75
C LEU A 560 -3.38 -13.48 -1.85
N MET A 561 -2.17 -14.00 -2.09
CA MET A 561 -1.89 -15.01 -3.12
C MET A 561 -2.41 -16.44 -2.76
N PHE A 562 -3.54 -16.54 -2.07
CA PHE A 562 -4.13 -17.81 -1.61
C PHE A 562 -5.00 -18.45 -2.70
N GLN A 563 -5.03 -19.79 -2.75
CA GLN A 563 -5.94 -20.53 -3.65
C GLN A 563 -7.40 -20.19 -3.34
N GLY A 564 -8.17 -19.78 -4.36
CA GLY A 564 -9.58 -19.40 -4.22
C GLY A 564 -9.81 -17.95 -3.72
N ALA A 565 -8.76 -17.12 -3.64
CA ALA A 565 -8.87 -15.75 -3.12
C ALA A 565 -9.77 -14.83 -3.98
N GLN A 566 -9.72 -14.99 -5.31
CA GLN A 566 -10.46 -14.15 -6.26
C GLN A 566 -11.98 -14.37 -6.09
N GLU A 567 -12.41 -15.63 -6.13
CA GLU A 567 -13.79 -16.07 -6.02
C GLU A 567 -14.34 -15.81 -4.61
N PHE A 568 -13.49 -15.98 -3.58
CA PHE A 568 -13.86 -15.68 -2.19
C PHE A 568 -14.10 -14.18 -1.97
N LEU A 569 -13.22 -13.31 -2.47
CA LEU A 569 -13.37 -11.86 -2.36
C LEU A 569 -14.56 -11.37 -3.19
N LEU A 570 -14.68 -11.80 -4.45
CA LEU A 570 -15.80 -11.47 -5.34
C LEU A 570 -17.15 -11.79 -4.70
N HIS A 571 -17.32 -13.01 -4.17
CA HIS A 571 -18.52 -13.42 -3.44
C HIS A 571 -18.81 -12.54 -2.20
N ARG A 572 -17.79 -11.99 -1.55
CA ARG A 572 -17.96 -11.11 -0.38
C ARG A 572 -18.28 -9.66 -0.77
N ILE A 573 -17.75 -9.16 -1.89
CA ILE A 573 -18.13 -7.85 -2.45
C ILE A 573 -19.58 -7.88 -2.93
N ILE A 574 -19.96 -8.83 -3.79
CA ILE A 574 -21.32 -8.95 -4.34
C ILE A 574 -22.39 -9.02 -3.24
N ASN A 575 -22.12 -9.70 -2.13
CA ASN A 575 -23.07 -9.86 -1.02
C ASN A 575 -23.02 -8.74 0.04
N LYS A 576 -22.18 -7.72 -0.14
CA LYS A 576 -22.07 -6.56 0.78
C LYS A 576 -22.13 -5.19 0.09
N MET A 577 -21.99 -5.13 -1.23
CA MET A 577 -22.18 -3.91 -2.01
C MET A 577 -23.63 -3.37 -1.85
N PRO A 578 -23.86 -2.05 -1.94
CA PRO A 578 -25.20 -1.50 -1.81
C PRO A 578 -26.17 -2.05 -2.88
N PRO A 579 -27.43 -2.38 -2.52
CA PRO A 579 -28.44 -2.87 -3.48
C PRO A 579 -28.87 -1.89 -4.57
N SER A 580 -28.46 -0.62 -4.49
CA SER A 580 -28.50 0.35 -5.58
C SER A 580 -27.48 -0.03 -6.67
N PHE A 581 -26.19 -0.05 -6.33
CA PHE A 581 -25.11 -0.39 -7.26
C PHE A 581 -25.17 -1.83 -7.76
N ARG A 582 -25.65 -2.80 -6.95
CA ARG A 582 -25.82 -4.21 -7.39
C ARG A 582 -26.78 -4.40 -8.56
N ARG A 583 -27.63 -3.40 -8.87
CA ARG A 583 -28.56 -3.41 -10.02
C ARG A 583 -28.11 -2.51 -11.17
N LEU A 584 -26.95 -1.86 -11.04
CA LEU A 584 -26.45 -0.81 -11.94
C LEU A 584 -24.99 -1.06 -12.39
N VAL A 585 -24.42 -2.19 -11.99
CA VAL A 585 -23.08 -2.66 -12.36
C VAL A 585 -23.28 -4.07 -12.93
N ASP A 586 -23.19 -4.21 -14.25
CA ASP A 586 -23.57 -5.43 -14.97
C ASP A 586 -22.69 -6.63 -14.60
N ASN A 587 -21.41 -6.38 -14.34
CA ASN A 587 -20.46 -7.35 -13.81
C ASN A 587 -19.55 -6.69 -12.77
N VAL A 588 -19.23 -7.41 -11.70
CA VAL A 588 -18.24 -7.03 -10.69
C VAL A 588 -17.05 -7.95 -10.91
N GLU A 589 -15.90 -7.41 -11.31
CA GLU A 589 -14.69 -8.20 -11.52
C GLU A 589 -13.67 -7.97 -10.39
N VAL A 590 -13.16 -9.06 -9.83
CA VAL A 590 -11.98 -9.05 -8.96
C VAL A 590 -10.83 -9.65 -9.77
N ILE A 591 -9.80 -8.84 -10.03
CA ILE A 591 -8.68 -9.19 -10.91
C ILE A 591 -7.46 -9.45 -10.02
N THR A 592 -7.07 -10.72 -9.84
CA THR A 592 -5.87 -11.05 -9.04
C THR A 592 -4.62 -11.26 -9.88
N ARG A 593 -4.75 -11.72 -11.14
CA ARG A 593 -3.62 -11.97 -12.05
C ARG A 593 -3.85 -11.35 -13.43
N PRO A 594 -3.78 -10.01 -13.56
CA PRO A 594 -3.88 -9.38 -14.87
C PRO A 594 -2.77 -9.91 -15.78
N LYS A 595 -3.14 -10.40 -16.98
CA LYS A 595 -2.20 -10.96 -17.98
C LYS A 595 -1.33 -12.12 -17.43
N ASP A 596 -1.88 -12.89 -16.48
CA ASP A 596 -1.19 -13.95 -15.68
C ASP A 596 0.15 -13.53 -15.05
N MET A 597 0.30 -12.23 -14.74
CA MET A 597 1.51 -11.74 -14.06
C MET A 597 1.47 -12.01 -12.55
N ASP A 598 2.66 -12.20 -11.97
CA ASP A 598 2.84 -12.27 -10.52
C ASP A 598 2.33 -10.97 -9.85
N PRO A 599 1.35 -11.05 -8.92
CA PRO A 599 0.76 -9.89 -8.24
C PRO A 599 1.78 -9.03 -7.51
N ARG A 600 2.92 -9.61 -7.11
CA ARG A 600 4.03 -8.93 -6.43
C ARG A 600 4.79 -7.97 -7.35
N LEU A 601 4.70 -8.14 -8.66
CA LEU A 601 5.52 -7.43 -9.65
C LEU A 601 4.77 -6.34 -10.43
N ILE A 602 3.43 -6.34 -10.41
CA ILE A 602 2.58 -5.45 -11.21
C ILE A 602 2.94 -3.97 -11.00
N MET A 603 3.08 -3.53 -9.74
CA MET A 603 3.44 -2.15 -9.41
C MET A 603 4.79 -1.75 -10.01
N TRP A 604 5.83 -2.60 -9.84
CA TRP A 604 7.14 -2.33 -10.43
C TRP A 604 7.07 -2.28 -11.97
N LYS A 605 6.34 -3.20 -12.62
CA LYS A 605 6.14 -3.17 -14.08
C LYS A 605 5.43 -1.90 -14.56
N GLY A 606 4.51 -1.34 -13.78
CA GLY A 606 3.91 -0.05 -14.11
C GLY A 606 4.84 1.14 -13.92
N GLY A 607 5.82 1.03 -13.01
CA GLY A 607 6.95 1.98 -12.95
C GLY A 607 7.85 1.89 -14.19
N ALA A 608 8.04 0.69 -14.74
CA ALA A 608 8.74 0.50 -16.02
C ALA A 608 7.93 1.04 -17.21
N VAL A 609 6.61 0.79 -17.27
CA VAL A 609 5.71 1.38 -18.28
C VAL A 609 5.69 2.90 -18.20
N LEU A 610 5.70 3.49 -16.98
CA LEU A 610 5.80 4.93 -16.78
C LEU A 610 7.05 5.52 -17.44
N ALA A 611 8.18 4.79 -17.49
CA ALA A 611 9.40 5.27 -18.17
C ALA A 611 9.22 5.48 -19.69
N CYS A 612 8.16 4.93 -20.27
CA CYS A 612 7.88 4.90 -21.71
C CYS A 612 6.72 5.82 -22.14
N LEU A 613 6.09 6.59 -21.24
CA LEU A 613 4.99 7.50 -21.59
C LEU A 613 5.51 8.89 -21.99
N ASP A 614 4.90 9.53 -22.97
CA ASP A 614 5.34 10.86 -23.43
C ASP A 614 5.27 11.92 -22.34
N THR A 615 4.22 11.89 -21.52
CA THR A 615 4.01 12.83 -20.39
C THR A 615 5.09 12.71 -19.31
N THR A 616 5.80 11.58 -19.23
CA THR A 616 6.91 11.36 -18.28
C THR A 616 8.09 12.29 -18.55
N GLN A 617 8.22 12.84 -19.77
CA GLN A 617 9.29 13.80 -20.10
C GLN A 617 9.24 15.08 -19.23
N GLU A 618 8.04 15.53 -18.84
CA GLU A 618 7.84 16.73 -18.02
C GLU A 618 7.99 16.49 -16.51
N MET A 619 7.94 15.22 -16.06
CA MET A 619 7.93 14.84 -14.65
C MET A 619 9.33 14.75 -14.01
N TRP A 620 10.40 14.68 -14.81
CA TRP A 620 11.76 14.48 -14.29
C TRP A 620 12.22 15.67 -13.44
N ILE A 621 12.67 15.39 -12.21
CA ILE A 621 13.33 16.35 -11.33
C ILE A 621 14.84 16.09 -11.42
N HIS A 622 15.61 17.01 -11.99
CA HIS A 622 17.06 16.85 -12.15
C HIS A 622 17.83 17.21 -10.88
N GLN A 623 19.03 16.62 -10.73
CA GLN A 623 19.92 16.85 -9.59
C GLN A 623 20.19 18.35 -9.33
N THR A 624 20.45 19.14 -10.37
CA THR A 624 20.71 20.58 -10.31
C THR A 624 19.50 21.40 -9.88
N GLU A 625 18.29 20.96 -10.26
CA GLU A 625 17.04 21.60 -9.88
C GLU A 625 16.69 21.31 -8.42
N TRP A 626 16.92 20.07 -7.97
CA TRP A 626 16.79 19.69 -6.56
C TRP A 626 17.79 20.44 -5.66
N GLN A 627 19.06 20.57 -6.08
CA GLN A 627 20.06 21.38 -5.35
C GLN A 627 19.65 22.85 -5.22
N ARG A 628 18.92 23.40 -6.20
CA ARG A 628 18.54 24.83 -6.25
C ARG A 628 17.19 25.13 -5.59
N PHE A 629 16.24 24.20 -5.63
CA PHE A 629 14.84 24.44 -5.25
C PHE A 629 14.25 23.39 -4.29
N GLY A 630 14.91 22.24 -4.11
CA GLY A 630 14.50 21.18 -3.19
C GLY A 630 13.03 20.76 -3.36
N VAL A 631 12.31 20.69 -2.23
CA VAL A 631 10.90 20.24 -2.11
C VAL A 631 9.95 20.96 -3.08
N ARG A 632 10.27 22.18 -3.51
CA ARG A 632 9.50 22.91 -4.52
C ARG A 632 9.31 22.10 -5.81
N MET A 633 10.31 21.33 -6.22
CA MET A 633 10.23 20.47 -7.42
C MET A 633 9.20 19.34 -7.26
N LEU A 634 8.96 18.86 -6.04
CA LEU A 634 7.89 17.89 -5.77
C LEU A 634 6.50 18.56 -5.78
N ARG A 635 6.39 19.85 -5.49
CA ARG A 635 5.13 20.60 -5.69
C ARG A 635 4.84 20.92 -7.16
N GLU A 636 5.89 21.14 -7.96
CA GLU A 636 5.76 21.61 -9.35
C GLU A 636 5.79 20.49 -10.40
N ARG A 637 6.41 19.33 -10.13
CA ARG A 637 6.55 18.22 -11.11
C ARG A 637 6.07 16.83 -10.66
N ALA A 638 5.55 16.67 -9.45
CA ALA A 638 4.94 15.39 -9.08
C ALA A 638 3.66 15.16 -9.89
N ALA A 639 3.56 14.00 -10.54
CA ALA A 639 2.38 13.58 -11.33
C ALA A 639 1.10 13.42 -10.49
N PHE A 640 1.23 13.39 -9.17
CA PHE A 640 0.15 13.51 -8.21
C PHE A 640 0.32 14.82 -7.44
N VAL A 641 -0.79 15.48 -7.09
CA VAL A 641 -0.75 16.61 -6.16
C VAL A 641 -0.03 16.19 -4.88
N TRP A 642 1.07 16.86 -4.55
CA TRP A 642 1.89 16.67 -3.34
C TRP A 642 1.08 16.84 -2.05
#